data_AF-A0A0C9YET8-F1
#
_entry.id   AF-A0A0C9YET8-F1
#
_cell.length_a   1.000
_cell.length_b   1.000
_cell.length_c   1.000
_cell.angle_alpha   90.00
_cell.angle_beta   90.00
_cell.angle_gamma   90.00
#
_symmetry.space_group_name_H-M   'P 1'
#
loop_
_entity.id
_entity.type
_entity.pdbx_description
1 polymer ?
#
loop_
_entity_poly.entity_id
_entity_poly.type
_entity_poly.pdbx_seq_one_letter_code
_entity_poly.pdbx_strand_id
1 'polypeptide(L)'
;MQASKCVCLSSPFPTLQLIPGLYWHVPMTYPEFKTLCLAHHQDVNGKCRKFLLDDNYASYSGFTRCTTYPREFTGDTVTLSSLTGDLIVIVYSNSDATSYFAVGLGYHYGQGWAHVDYDRSSPTQEERWADFGRRAYDRMWGAREKHARDMTRRGQEHYGNYFIKHAHLPRSIRAARVVWGRWEREDFKVMVDVVECPGCCDGPCSITTTFNCWNGLAMPGFMSVVHFSYSLELDERLVRAIECSGEQIALGDYGDYFQGNLVPTGNVFDDMRAAGFDLEDSTYCPVVSPVFGSDFAKRMDWMRSHDDLAVVHHTIWETRLALRQPKAISLASKEHVLLLLKASSTRLAGKCLVTTIIQCSDFYSIGEDGKRRGSVNGSEPDSGKPSTEARILTPLCIIACPQVWSREPLRIQRSERLKSIREHFYTLVDVHQPSRTEPFDKSAKRQQKDTAIEFFSDLFGLKYLKNYIGKITYFTRFSSMMETSKLPVGAAEGGLRARPSIKLSFSNSVVRCNPFKGGRPSAAAESDPRLKVVLPLLHKRCQNLCNKYELPRRYAGERQRVEDEIKSISQTLGADLLGHMMITFRKAYHEHGLFSEAARLVSPMKYDSQLNTSSTIQDIKVLQVKLDATMDGDEQRALAEDITGKILWLFWCGICAEVDELFPKVVNYIRREEIIQGLAEIYQINPSPDLGYDQMHLQRIMLDAGANTSKYQLWLDNRLESKPGGQVQTGAPHC
;
A
#
# COMPACT_ATOMS: atom_id res chain seq x y z
N MET A 1 -16.45 -29.88 -33.00
CA MET A 1 -17.77 -29.54 -32.44
C MET A 1 -18.40 -30.82 -31.88
N GLN A 2 -18.33 -31.02 -30.57
CA GLN A 2 -19.14 -32.01 -29.84
C GLN A 2 -19.97 -31.22 -28.82
N ALA A 3 -21.29 -31.29 -28.95
CA ALA A 3 -22.21 -30.64 -28.01
C ALA A 3 -22.22 -31.43 -26.71
N SER A 4 -21.71 -30.83 -25.64
CA SER A 4 -21.87 -31.32 -24.27
C SER A 4 -23.34 -31.16 -23.85
N LYS A 5 -24.00 -32.28 -23.55
CA LYS A 5 -25.35 -32.32 -22.97
C LYS A 5 -25.32 -31.71 -21.57
N CYS A 6 -25.93 -30.53 -21.40
CA CYS A 6 -26.32 -30.04 -20.08
C CYS A 6 -27.44 -30.93 -19.53
N VAL A 7 -27.17 -31.64 -18.43
CA VAL A 7 -28.17 -32.37 -17.65
C VAL A 7 -28.77 -31.37 -16.66
N CYS A 8 -30.02 -30.97 -16.88
CA CYS A 8 -30.80 -30.24 -15.88
C CYS A 8 -31.27 -31.23 -14.82
N LEU A 9 -30.73 -31.13 -13.60
CA LEU A 9 -31.27 -31.81 -12.43
C LEU A 9 -32.51 -31.04 -11.94
N SER A 10 -33.69 -31.53 -12.29
CA SER A 10 -34.95 -31.11 -11.70
C SER A 10 -35.12 -31.75 -10.32
N SER A 11 -34.99 -30.94 -9.26
CA SER A 11 -35.36 -31.33 -7.89
C SER A 11 -36.89 -31.26 -7.73
N PRO A 12 -37.53 -32.26 -7.09
CA PRO A 12 -38.94 -32.15 -6.72
C PRO A 12 -39.08 -31.21 -5.50
N PHE A 13 -39.85 -30.13 -5.65
CA PHE A 13 -40.30 -29.33 -4.50
C PHE A 13 -41.40 -30.07 -3.73
N PRO A 14 -41.46 -29.93 -2.39
CA PRO A 14 -42.51 -30.56 -1.59
C PRO A 14 -43.85 -29.86 -1.80
N THR A 15 -44.89 -30.66 -2.01
CA THR A 15 -46.28 -30.24 -2.16
C THR A 15 -46.81 -29.63 -0.86
N LEU A 16 -46.98 -28.31 -0.81
CA LEU A 16 -47.71 -27.64 0.26
C LEU A 16 -49.22 -27.86 0.05
N GLN A 17 -49.88 -28.47 1.03
CA GLN A 17 -51.34 -28.55 1.09
C GLN A 17 -51.92 -27.15 1.32
N LEU A 18 -52.71 -26.67 0.36
CA LEU A 18 -53.41 -25.38 0.40
C LEU A 18 -54.70 -25.49 1.23
N ILE A 19 -54.90 -24.51 2.13
CA ILE A 19 -56.15 -24.25 2.85
C ILE A 19 -57.16 -23.63 1.86
N PRO A 20 -58.38 -24.18 1.70
CA PRO A 20 -59.41 -23.57 0.83
C PRO A 20 -60.05 -22.37 1.53
N GLY A 21 -60.05 -21.18 0.91
CA GLY A 21 -60.91 -20.08 1.40
C GLY A 21 -60.54 -18.62 1.07
N LEU A 22 -59.39 -18.32 0.46
CA LEU A 22 -59.02 -16.93 0.15
C LEU A 22 -58.72 -16.76 -1.35
N TYR A 23 -59.76 -16.43 -2.12
CA TYR A 23 -59.65 -16.00 -3.50
C TYR A 23 -59.11 -14.56 -3.56
N TRP A 24 -57.78 -14.41 -3.59
CA TRP A 24 -57.15 -13.20 -4.11
C TRP A 24 -56.90 -13.43 -5.59
N HIS A 25 -57.54 -12.63 -6.45
CA HIS A 25 -57.19 -12.53 -7.87
C HIS A 25 -55.81 -11.89 -8.02
N VAL A 26 -54.76 -12.67 -7.79
CA VAL A 26 -53.40 -12.34 -8.25
C VAL A 26 -53.36 -12.74 -9.73
N PRO A 27 -53.05 -11.82 -10.66
CA PRO A 27 -52.84 -12.19 -12.06
C PRO A 27 -51.75 -13.26 -12.11
N MET A 28 -52.07 -14.47 -12.56
CA MET A 28 -51.09 -15.50 -12.88
C MET A 28 -50.33 -15.08 -14.15
N THR A 29 -49.43 -14.11 -14.04
CA THR A 29 -48.36 -13.99 -15.01
C THR A 29 -47.34 -15.06 -14.66
N TYR A 30 -47.36 -16.17 -15.40
CA TYR A 30 -46.32 -17.18 -15.34
C TYR A 30 -44.96 -16.48 -15.51
N PRO A 31 -43.95 -16.78 -14.67
CA PRO A 31 -42.63 -16.20 -14.85
C PRO A 31 -42.15 -16.53 -16.26
N GLU A 32 -41.92 -15.50 -17.06
CA GLU A 32 -41.40 -15.64 -18.41
C GLU A 32 -39.92 -15.99 -18.28
N PHE A 33 -39.59 -17.28 -18.44
CA PHE A 33 -38.21 -17.76 -18.43
C PHE A 33 -37.50 -17.27 -19.69
N LYS A 34 -36.91 -16.09 -19.61
CA LYS A 34 -36.03 -15.58 -20.67
C LYS A 34 -34.68 -16.27 -20.55
N THR A 35 -34.24 -16.88 -21.65
CA THR A 35 -32.87 -17.38 -21.77
C THR A 35 -31.92 -16.19 -21.62
N LEU A 36 -31.30 -16.08 -20.45
CA LEU A 36 -30.22 -15.14 -20.22
C LEU A 36 -28.98 -15.71 -20.91
N CYS A 37 -28.74 -15.31 -22.15
CA CYS A 37 -27.45 -15.53 -22.80
C CYS A 37 -26.43 -14.63 -22.12
N LEU A 38 -25.88 -15.07 -20.98
CA LEU A 38 -24.63 -14.52 -20.48
C LEU A 38 -23.61 -14.82 -21.56
N ALA A 39 -23.15 -13.78 -22.26
CA ALA A 39 -21.94 -13.86 -23.06
C ALA A 39 -20.79 -14.14 -22.10
N HIS A 40 -20.63 -15.39 -21.70
CA HIS A 40 -19.40 -15.86 -21.14
C HIS A 40 -18.43 -15.71 -22.31
N HIS A 41 -17.61 -14.67 -22.26
CA HIS A 41 -16.41 -14.58 -23.07
C HIS A 41 -15.53 -15.73 -22.57
N GLN A 42 -15.86 -16.96 -22.98
CA GLN A 42 -14.86 -18.00 -23.04
C GLN A 42 -13.84 -17.40 -23.98
N ASP A 43 -12.66 -17.11 -23.44
CA ASP A 43 -11.50 -16.83 -24.25
C ASP A 43 -11.30 -18.13 -25.06
N VAL A 44 -11.94 -18.21 -26.24
CA VAL A 44 -12.18 -19.46 -27.00
C VAL A 44 -10.85 -20.11 -27.38
N ASN A 45 -9.76 -19.36 -27.28
CA ASN A 45 -8.42 -19.82 -27.54
C ASN A 45 -7.72 -20.47 -26.34
N GLY A 46 -8.33 -20.56 -25.16
CA GLY A 46 -7.72 -21.22 -24.00
C GLY A 46 -6.30 -20.73 -23.72
N LYS A 47 -6.02 -19.45 -24.01
CA LYS A 47 -4.67 -18.92 -24.01
C LYS A 47 -4.14 -18.88 -22.58
N CYS A 48 -3.40 -19.93 -22.25
CA CYS A 48 -2.41 -19.92 -21.21
C CYS A 48 -1.50 -18.69 -21.37
N ARG A 49 -1.35 -17.91 -20.30
CA ARG A 49 -0.46 -16.75 -20.27
C ARG A 49 0.76 -17.07 -19.43
N LYS A 50 1.93 -16.78 -19.97
CA LYS A 50 3.20 -16.95 -19.28
C LYS A 50 3.51 -15.69 -18.48
N PHE A 51 3.90 -15.90 -17.23
CA PHE A 51 4.44 -14.88 -16.34
C PHE A 51 5.92 -15.18 -16.16
N LEU A 52 6.78 -14.21 -16.48
CA LEU A 52 8.20 -14.21 -16.19
C LEU A 52 8.44 -13.45 -14.88
N LEU A 53 8.94 -14.13 -13.87
CA LEU A 53 9.27 -13.57 -12.57
C LEU A 53 10.75 -13.11 -12.57
N ASP A 54 10.99 -11.91 -12.03
CA ASP A 54 12.32 -11.34 -11.82
C ASP A 54 12.39 -10.85 -10.36
N ASP A 55 12.84 -11.74 -9.46
CA ASP A 55 12.90 -11.53 -8.02
C ASP A 55 14.34 -11.35 -7.49
N ASN A 56 15.32 -11.20 -8.40
CA ASN A 56 16.71 -10.90 -8.05
C ASN A 56 16.82 -9.66 -7.14
N TYR A 57 15.93 -8.70 -7.31
CA TYR A 57 15.87 -7.47 -6.51
C TYR A 57 15.50 -7.71 -5.06
N ALA A 58 14.59 -8.65 -4.79
CA ALA A 58 14.24 -9.04 -3.44
C ALA A 58 15.44 -9.69 -2.73
N SER A 59 16.20 -10.50 -3.45
CA SER A 59 17.41 -11.17 -2.96
C SER A 59 18.48 -10.19 -2.46
N TYR A 60 18.67 -9.05 -3.13
CA TYR A 60 19.59 -8.01 -2.64
C TYR A 60 19.20 -7.39 -1.30
N SER A 61 17.91 -7.43 -0.97
CA SER A 61 17.43 -6.98 0.33
C SER A 61 17.40 -8.13 1.36
N GLY A 62 18.08 -9.25 1.06
CA GLY A 62 18.14 -10.46 1.89
C GLY A 62 16.86 -11.29 1.88
N PHE A 63 15.92 -11.03 0.97
CA PHE A 63 14.70 -11.83 0.86
C PHE A 63 14.89 -12.98 -0.12
N THR A 64 14.65 -14.21 0.34
CA THR A 64 14.76 -15.41 -0.48
C THR A 64 13.38 -16.00 -0.77
N ARG A 65 13.21 -16.57 -1.97
CA ARG A 65 12.00 -17.30 -2.37
C ARG A 65 11.92 -18.62 -1.61
N CYS A 66 10.98 -18.72 -0.67
CA CYS A 66 10.88 -19.84 0.27
C CYS A 66 9.97 -20.97 -0.20
N THR A 67 8.79 -20.63 -0.73
CA THR A 67 7.81 -21.62 -1.21
C THR A 67 6.88 -20.98 -2.21
N THR A 68 6.24 -21.81 -3.04
CA THR A 68 5.16 -21.40 -3.93
C THR A 68 3.94 -22.29 -3.70
N TYR A 69 2.73 -21.77 -3.93
CA TYR A 69 1.48 -22.49 -3.71
C TYR A 69 0.43 -22.09 -4.76
N PRO A 70 -0.36 -23.03 -5.32
CA PRO A 70 -0.38 -24.48 -5.04
C PRO A 70 0.63 -25.28 -5.88
N ARG A 71 1.37 -24.62 -6.78
CA ARG A 71 2.30 -25.26 -7.73
C ARG A 71 3.72 -24.71 -7.55
N GLU A 72 4.70 -25.48 -7.98
CA GLU A 72 6.09 -25.05 -8.08
C GLU A 72 6.33 -24.26 -9.37
N PHE A 73 7.22 -23.26 -9.28
CA PHE A 73 7.73 -22.55 -10.46
C PHE A 73 8.72 -23.43 -11.21
N THR A 74 8.62 -23.47 -12.54
CA THR A 74 9.67 -24.05 -13.39
C THR A 74 10.67 -22.96 -13.74
N GLY A 75 11.73 -22.84 -12.94
CA GLY A 75 12.68 -21.73 -13.01
C GLY A 75 12.02 -20.41 -12.60
N ASP A 76 11.97 -19.47 -13.55
CA ASP A 76 11.43 -18.12 -13.37
C ASP A 76 10.12 -17.91 -14.12
N THR A 77 9.51 -18.99 -14.61
CA THR A 77 8.32 -18.91 -15.46
C THR A 77 7.17 -19.72 -14.88
N VAL A 78 5.97 -19.14 -14.96
CA VAL A 78 4.72 -19.84 -14.63
C VAL A 78 3.67 -19.55 -15.69
N THR A 79 2.89 -20.57 -16.02
CA THR A 79 1.81 -20.47 -16.99
C THR A 79 0.47 -20.55 -16.27
N LEU A 80 -0.35 -19.50 -16.37
CA LEU A 80 -1.67 -19.42 -15.75
C LEU A 80 -2.76 -19.41 -16.82
N SER A 81 -3.91 -20.00 -16.52
CA SER A 81 -5.08 -20.01 -17.41
C SER A 81 -6.35 -19.73 -16.63
N SER A 82 -7.34 -19.11 -17.27
CA SER A 82 -8.64 -18.81 -16.64
C SER A 82 -9.46 -20.06 -16.27
N LEU A 83 -9.12 -21.22 -16.85
CA LEU A 83 -9.81 -22.49 -16.63
C LEU A 83 -9.14 -23.36 -15.56
N THR A 84 -7.81 -23.31 -15.47
CA THR A 84 -7.04 -24.14 -14.55
C THR A 84 -5.83 -23.36 -14.00
N GLY A 85 -5.76 -23.24 -12.67
CA GLY A 85 -4.65 -22.56 -12.00
C GLY A 85 -4.54 -21.09 -12.40
N ASP A 86 -5.59 -20.31 -12.16
CA ASP A 86 -5.63 -18.85 -12.38
C ASP A 86 -4.96 -18.04 -11.26
N LEU A 87 -4.31 -18.70 -10.28
CA LEU A 87 -3.56 -18.05 -9.20
C LEU A 87 -2.36 -18.91 -8.76
N ILE A 88 -1.22 -18.26 -8.57
CA ILE A 88 -0.08 -18.77 -7.82
C ILE A 88 0.38 -17.75 -6.80
N VAL A 89 0.80 -18.21 -5.62
CA VAL A 89 1.37 -17.40 -4.55
C VAL A 89 2.83 -17.79 -4.35
N ILE A 90 3.70 -16.79 -4.25
CA ILE A 90 5.14 -16.92 -4.02
C ILE A 90 5.45 -16.28 -2.67
N VAL A 91 6.05 -17.03 -1.74
CA VAL A 91 6.42 -16.52 -0.42
C VAL A 91 7.89 -16.16 -0.39
N TYR A 92 8.18 -14.95 0.05
CA TYR A 92 9.53 -14.43 0.30
C TYR A 92 9.74 -14.28 1.80
N SER A 93 10.93 -14.63 2.29
CA SER A 93 11.31 -14.37 3.68
C SER A 93 12.73 -13.82 3.78
N ASN A 94 12.94 -12.99 4.79
CA ASN A 94 14.25 -12.55 5.25
C ASN A 94 14.36 -12.94 6.73
N SER A 95 15.27 -13.88 7.02
CA SER A 95 15.53 -14.39 8.36
C SER A 95 16.03 -13.31 9.31
N ASP A 96 16.91 -12.45 8.83
CA ASP A 96 17.61 -11.44 9.62
C ASP A 96 16.64 -10.33 10.06
N ALA A 97 15.72 -9.96 9.16
CA ALA A 97 14.67 -9.01 9.44
C ALA A 97 13.42 -9.64 10.10
N THR A 98 13.40 -10.97 10.29
CA THR A 98 12.23 -11.73 10.76
C THR A 98 10.93 -11.38 10.00
N SER A 99 11.06 -11.13 8.70
CA SER A 99 9.99 -10.58 7.86
C SER A 99 9.71 -11.48 6.67
N TYR A 100 8.45 -11.61 6.29
CA TYR A 100 8.03 -12.37 5.11
C TYR A 100 6.78 -11.75 4.50
N PHE A 101 6.60 -12.00 3.20
CA PHE A 101 5.44 -11.57 2.44
C PHE A 101 5.16 -12.54 1.30
N ALA A 102 3.97 -12.44 0.74
CA ALA A 102 3.49 -13.26 -0.36
C ALA A 102 3.19 -12.39 -1.58
N VAL A 103 3.61 -12.82 -2.76
CA VAL A 103 3.23 -12.22 -4.04
C VAL A 103 2.30 -13.19 -4.77
N GLY A 104 1.07 -12.77 -5.00
CA GLY A 104 0.11 -13.50 -5.82
C GLY A 104 0.14 -13.02 -7.25
N LEU A 105 0.26 -13.95 -8.19
CA LEU A 105 0.11 -13.72 -9.62
C LEU A 105 -1.13 -14.46 -10.08
N GLY A 106 -2.07 -13.77 -10.70
CA GLY A 106 -3.30 -14.38 -11.18
C GLY A 106 -3.71 -13.95 -12.58
N TYR A 107 -4.59 -14.75 -13.19
CA TYR A 107 -5.14 -14.50 -14.52
C TYR A 107 -6.62 -14.84 -14.55
N HIS A 108 -7.47 -13.82 -14.40
CA HIS A 108 -8.91 -14.00 -14.21
C HIS A 108 -9.69 -13.20 -15.25
N TYR A 109 -10.66 -13.84 -15.93
CA TYR A 109 -11.44 -13.25 -17.04
C TYR A 109 -10.60 -12.57 -18.14
N GLY A 110 -9.48 -13.19 -18.52
CA GLY A 110 -8.62 -12.66 -19.57
C GLY A 110 -7.74 -11.48 -19.12
N GLN A 111 -7.69 -11.20 -17.82
CA GLN A 111 -6.91 -10.10 -17.23
C GLN A 111 -5.88 -10.67 -16.28
N GLY A 112 -4.62 -10.29 -16.47
CA GLY A 112 -3.60 -10.58 -15.48
C GLY A 112 -3.84 -9.72 -14.23
N TRP A 113 -3.28 -10.13 -13.10
CA TRP A 113 -3.11 -9.26 -11.95
C TRP A 113 -1.96 -9.75 -11.07
N ALA A 114 -1.33 -8.82 -10.36
CA ALA A 114 -0.42 -9.13 -9.26
C ALA A 114 -0.95 -8.53 -7.96
N HIS A 115 -0.65 -9.14 -6.81
CA HIS A 115 -0.93 -8.59 -5.49
C HIS A 115 0.14 -8.98 -4.48
N VAL A 116 0.33 -8.15 -3.45
CA VAL A 116 1.19 -8.44 -2.32
C VAL A 116 0.31 -8.61 -1.10
N ASP A 117 0.49 -9.70 -0.39
CA ASP A 117 -0.10 -9.97 0.91
C ASP A 117 1.02 -10.17 1.94
N TYR A 118 0.73 -9.89 3.19
CA TYR A 118 1.68 -10.03 4.28
C TYR A 118 0.93 -10.43 5.54
N ASP A 119 1.61 -11.10 6.47
CA ASP A 119 0.97 -11.45 7.73
C ASP A 119 0.92 -10.25 8.66
N ARG A 120 -0.28 -9.84 9.08
CA ARG A 120 -0.44 -8.83 10.12
C ARG A 120 -0.13 -9.38 11.51
N SER A 121 -0.29 -10.70 11.67
CA SER A 121 0.03 -11.37 12.93
C SER A 121 1.54 -11.60 13.00
N SER A 122 2.09 -11.53 14.21
CA SER A 122 3.45 -12.02 14.43
C SER A 122 3.46 -13.50 14.07
N PRO A 123 4.39 -13.97 13.20
CA PRO A 123 4.58 -15.40 13.00
C PRO A 123 4.68 -16.06 14.36
N THR A 124 3.87 -17.09 14.60
CA THR A 124 4.27 -18.03 15.65
C THR A 124 5.56 -18.68 15.16
N GLN A 125 6.52 -18.88 16.07
CA GLN A 125 7.86 -19.42 15.73
C GLN A 125 7.79 -20.79 15.00
N GLU A 126 6.65 -21.46 15.05
CA GLU A 126 6.38 -22.76 14.42
C GLU A 126 5.63 -22.68 13.09
N GLU A 127 5.20 -21.48 12.65
CA GLU A 127 4.41 -21.38 11.44
C GLU A 127 5.26 -21.70 10.21
N ARG A 128 4.89 -22.79 9.52
CA ARG A 128 5.58 -23.19 8.30
C ARG A 128 5.19 -22.21 7.19
N TRP A 129 6.17 -21.81 6.37
CA TRP A 129 5.95 -20.96 5.19
C TRP A 129 4.84 -21.47 4.26
N ALA A 130 4.64 -22.79 4.22
CA ALA A 130 3.56 -23.43 3.49
C ALA A 130 2.16 -23.05 4.01
N ASP A 131 1.98 -22.91 5.33
CA ASP A 131 0.71 -22.53 5.94
C ASP A 131 0.40 -21.06 5.66
N PHE A 132 1.41 -20.18 5.77
CA PHE A 132 1.26 -18.79 5.36
C PHE A 132 0.93 -18.67 3.87
N GLY A 133 1.66 -19.38 3.00
CA GLY A 133 1.40 -19.41 1.56
C GLY A 133 -0.01 -19.87 1.22
N ARG A 134 -0.52 -20.90 1.91
CA ARG A 134 -1.90 -21.36 1.77
C ARG A 134 -2.92 -20.30 2.20
N ARG A 135 -2.73 -19.69 3.37
CA ARG A 135 -3.64 -18.63 3.84
C ARG A 135 -3.64 -17.42 2.91
N ALA A 136 -2.47 -17.01 2.43
CA ALA A 136 -2.34 -15.94 1.45
C ALA A 136 -3.06 -16.30 0.15
N TYR A 137 -2.92 -17.55 -0.33
CA TYR A 137 -3.67 -18.04 -1.48
C TYR A 137 -5.17 -17.96 -1.24
N ASP A 138 -5.69 -18.44 -0.12
CA ASP A 138 -7.14 -18.42 0.16
C ASP A 138 -7.69 -16.99 0.21
N ARG A 139 -6.94 -16.05 0.82
CA ARG A 139 -7.30 -14.62 0.85
C ARG A 139 -7.33 -14.00 -0.54
N MET A 140 -6.26 -14.18 -1.31
CA MET A 140 -6.13 -13.63 -2.65
C MET A 140 -7.11 -14.29 -3.63
N TRP A 141 -7.39 -15.58 -3.47
CA TRP A 141 -8.38 -16.32 -4.23
C TRP A 141 -9.77 -15.74 -4.03
N GLY A 142 -10.16 -15.50 -2.78
CA GLY A 142 -11.44 -14.86 -2.45
C GLY A 142 -11.57 -13.44 -3.01
N ALA A 143 -10.44 -12.74 -3.20
CA ALA A 143 -10.39 -11.37 -3.71
C ALA A 143 -10.06 -11.26 -5.21
N ARG A 144 -9.86 -12.37 -5.94
CA ARG A 144 -9.32 -12.37 -7.32
C ARG A 144 -10.16 -11.56 -8.32
N GLU A 145 -11.48 -11.63 -8.20
CA GLU A 145 -12.39 -10.84 -9.06
C GLU A 145 -12.24 -9.33 -8.80
N LYS A 146 -12.06 -8.94 -7.54
CA LYS A 146 -11.80 -7.54 -7.18
C LYS A 146 -10.45 -7.10 -7.75
N HIS A 147 -9.40 -7.89 -7.55
CA HIS A 147 -8.07 -7.57 -8.05
C HIS A 147 -8.03 -7.44 -9.57
N ALA A 148 -8.63 -8.38 -10.31
CA ALA A 148 -8.71 -8.30 -11.77
C ALA A 148 -9.49 -7.06 -12.24
N ARG A 149 -10.64 -6.76 -11.61
CA ARG A 149 -11.44 -5.57 -11.95
C ARG A 149 -10.72 -4.26 -11.65
N ASP A 150 -10.00 -4.20 -10.54
CA ASP A 150 -9.22 -3.02 -10.14
C ASP A 150 -8.12 -2.73 -11.16
N MET A 151 -7.57 -3.75 -11.82
CA MET A 151 -6.64 -3.58 -12.94
C MET A 151 -7.34 -2.96 -14.14
N THR A 152 -8.47 -3.53 -14.58
CA THR A 152 -9.21 -3.06 -15.77
C THR A 152 -9.75 -1.64 -15.60
N ARG A 153 -10.19 -1.26 -14.39
CA ARG A 153 -10.71 0.09 -14.11
C ARG A 153 -9.68 1.20 -14.27
N ARG A 154 -8.39 0.89 -14.07
CA ARG A 154 -7.31 1.89 -14.14
C ARG A 154 -6.77 2.11 -15.56
N GLY A 155 -7.37 1.45 -16.56
CA GLY A 155 -7.09 1.62 -17.97
C GLY A 155 -7.23 0.30 -18.70
N GLN A 156 -7.61 0.34 -19.98
CA GLN A 156 -7.42 -0.84 -20.84
C GLN A 156 -5.93 -1.20 -20.82
N GLU A 157 -5.64 -2.51 -20.83
CA GLU A 157 -4.30 -3.06 -21.05
C GLU A 157 -3.82 -2.69 -22.47
N HIS A 158 -3.58 -1.40 -22.72
CA HIS A 158 -2.79 -0.98 -23.85
C HIS A 158 -1.36 -1.48 -23.62
N TYR A 159 -0.71 -1.90 -24.70
CA TYR A 159 0.69 -2.30 -24.67
C TYR A 159 1.53 -1.25 -23.94
N GLY A 160 2.48 -1.68 -23.11
CA GLY A 160 3.36 -0.79 -22.36
C GLY A 160 2.79 -0.12 -21.10
N ASN A 161 1.57 -0.48 -20.67
CA ASN A 161 1.10 -0.14 -19.33
C ASN A 161 1.71 -1.10 -18.30
N TYR A 162 2.30 -0.53 -17.26
CA TYR A 162 2.80 -1.27 -16.10
C TYR A 162 2.08 -0.79 -14.85
N PHE A 163 1.99 -1.71 -13.91
CA PHE A 163 1.31 -1.48 -12.67
C PHE A 163 2.29 -1.77 -11.56
N ILE A 164 2.45 -0.80 -10.67
CA ILE A 164 3.25 -0.93 -9.47
C ILE A 164 2.28 -1.12 -8.31
N LYS A 165 2.40 -2.25 -7.63
CA LYS A 165 1.83 -2.41 -6.29
C LYS A 165 2.93 -2.26 -5.26
N HIS A 166 2.61 -1.57 -4.19
CA HIS A 166 3.55 -1.28 -3.13
C HIS A 166 2.89 -1.61 -1.79
N ALA A 167 3.50 -2.53 -1.04
CA ALA A 167 2.99 -3.00 0.23
C ALA A 167 4.07 -2.89 1.30
N HIS A 168 3.80 -2.07 2.30
CA HIS A 168 4.70 -1.93 3.44
C HIS A 168 4.72 -3.20 4.27
N LEU A 169 5.91 -3.70 4.59
CA LEU A 169 6.07 -4.86 5.44
C LEU A 169 5.78 -4.46 6.90
N PRO A 170 4.98 -5.22 7.65
CA PRO A 170 4.71 -4.92 9.05
C PRO A 170 5.99 -4.82 9.86
N ARG A 171 6.03 -3.89 10.82
CA ARG A 171 7.14 -3.74 11.78
C ARG A 171 8.52 -3.56 11.14
N SER A 172 8.57 -3.05 9.92
CA SER A 172 9.80 -2.81 9.17
C SER A 172 9.74 -1.41 8.56
N ILE A 173 10.88 -0.86 8.14
CA ILE A 173 10.91 0.28 7.22
C ILE A 173 10.96 -0.17 5.75
N ARG A 174 10.79 -1.47 5.49
CA ARG A 174 10.85 -2.04 4.16
C ARG A 174 9.45 -2.20 3.57
N ALA A 175 9.37 -2.17 2.26
CA ALA A 175 8.15 -2.41 1.52
C ALA A 175 8.42 -3.27 0.30
N ALA A 176 7.56 -4.26 0.09
CA ALA A 176 7.55 -5.06 -1.11
C ALA A 176 6.91 -4.26 -2.25
N ARG A 177 7.64 -4.14 -3.34
CA ARG A 177 7.19 -3.49 -4.57
C ARG A 177 7.12 -4.53 -5.67
N VAL A 178 5.92 -4.75 -6.17
CA VAL A 178 5.67 -5.65 -7.29
C VAL A 178 5.29 -4.83 -8.50
N VAL A 179 6.15 -4.90 -9.50
CA VAL A 179 5.90 -4.26 -10.78
C VAL A 179 5.50 -5.32 -11.76
N TRP A 180 4.39 -5.12 -12.48
CA TRP A 180 3.94 -6.10 -13.43
C TRP A 180 3.28 -5.45 -14.64
N GLY A 181 3.41 -6.08 -15.80
CA GLY A 181 2.85 -5.57 -17.05
C GLY A 181 3.18 -6.46 -18.25
N ARG A 182 2.63 -6.11 -19.40
CA ARG A 182 2.85 -6.84 -20.67
C ARG A 182 4.06 -6.25 -21.38
N TRP A 183 5.12 -7.05 -21.56
CA TRP A 183 6.38 -6.59 -22.15
C TRP A 183 6.44 -6.86 -23.66
N GLU A 184 6.10 -8.07 -24.07
CA GLU A 184 6.07 -8.51 -25.48
C GLU A 184 4.65 -8.92 -25.87
N ARG A 185 4.45 -9.33 -27.14
CA ARG A 185 3.11 -9.55 -27.71
C ARG A 185 2.21 -10.46 -26.86
N GLU A 186 2.71 -11.36 -26.00
CA GLU A 186 1.82 -12.26 -25.23
C GLU A 186 2.19 -12.56 -23.76
N ASP A 187 3.38 -12.19 -23.27
CA ASP A 187 3.87 -12.58 -21.93
C ASP A 187 3.83 -11.43 -20.91
N PHE A 188 3.51 -11.75 -19.66
CA PHE A 188 3.58 -10.84 -18.53
C PHE A 188 4.95 -10.92 -17.87
N LYS A 189 5.57 -9.78 -17.60
CA LYS A 189 6.77 -9.72 -16.75
C LYS A 189 6.38 -9.19 -15.38
N VAL A 190 6.88 -9.83 -14.34
CA VAL A 190 6.65 -9.48 -12.94
C VAL A 190 8.01 -9.32 -12.26
N MET A 191 8.27 -8.14 -11.72
CA MET A 191 9.46 -7.87 -10.93
C MET A 191 9.06 -7.73 -9.46
N VAL A 192 9.82 -8.35 -8.57
CA VAL A 192 9.62 -8.26 -7.12
C VAL A 192 10.86 -7.60 -6.52
N ASP A 193 10.68 -6.42 -5.96
CA ASP A 193 11.71 -5.64 -5.28
C ASP A 193 11.30 -5.38 -3.83
N VAL A 194 12.29 -5.15 -2.97
CA VAL A 194 12.07 -4.71 -1.59
C VAL A 194 12.86 -3.44 -1.38
N VAL A 195 12.13 -2.35 -1.17
CA VAL A 195 12.68 -1.00 -1.03
C VAL A 195 12.51 -0.48 0.40
N GLU A 196 13.34 0.49 0.77
CA GLU A 196 13.11 1.29 1.97
C GLU A 196 11.92 2.22 1.75
N CYS A 197 10.93 2.12 2.61
CA CYS A 197 9.77 2.99 2.66
C CYS A 197 9.55 3.45 4.11
N PRO A 198 10.14 4.59 4.53
CA PRO A 198 10.06 5.05 5.91
C PRO A 198 8.66 5.51 6.36
N GLY A 199 7.66 5.56 5.46
CA GLY A 199 6.29 5.89 5.88
C GLY A 199 5.36 6.60 4.89
N CYS A 200 5.34 6.24 3.61
CA CYS A 200 4.56 7.04 2.64
C CYS A 200 3.88 6.27 1.52
N CYS A 201 4.05 4.96 1.43
CA CYS A 201 3.37 4.20 0.39
C CYS A 201 1.86 4.16 0.58
N ASP A 202 1.12 4.17 -0.52
CA ASP A 202 -0.34 4.24 -0.60
C ASP A 202 -1.13 3.14 0.13
N GLY A 203 -0.47 2.29 0.92
CA GLY A 203 -1.04 1.10 1.52
C GLY A 203 -1.10 -0.06 0.52
N PRO A 204 -1.24 -1.31 1.00
CA PRO A 204 -1.08 -2.52 0.20
C PRO A 204 -2.03 -2.66 -1.00
N CYS A 205 -3.11 -1.90 -1.02
CA CYS A 205 -4.17 -2.05 -2.02
C CYS A 205 -4.01 -1.07 -3.20
N SER A 206 -3.16 -0.03 -3.10
CA SER A 206 -3.08 0.97 -4.16
C SER A 206 -2.19 0.48 -5.28
N ILE A 207 -2.68 0.65 -6.50
CA ILE A 207 -1.96 0.32 -7.72
C ILE A 207 -1.55 1.63 -8.38
N THR A 208 -0.29 1.97 -8.33
CA THR A 208 0.21 3.11 -9.09
C THR A 208 0.45 2.65 -10.52
N THR A 209 -0.30 3.20 -11.48
CA THR A 209 -0.05 2.98 -12.90
C THR A 209 1.19 3.77 -13.29
N THR A 210 2.10 3.13 -13.99
CA THR A 210 3.27 3.78 -14.56
C THR A 210 3.36 3.40 -16.03
N PHE A 211 3.71 4.38 -16.84
CA PHE A 211 3.98 4.15 -18.25
C PHE A 211 5.49 3.95 -18.36
N ASN A 212 5.93 2.79 -18.84
CA ASN A 212 7.25 2.75 -19.45
C ASN A 212 7.06 2.82 -20.95
N CYS A 213 8.07 3.33 -21.63
CA CYS A 213 8.08 3.22 -23.07
C CYS A 213 8.10 1.76 -23.51
N TRP A 214 7.29 1.52 -24.54
CA TRP A 214 6.87 0.20 -25.00
C TRP A 214 8.02 -0.68 -25.50
N ASN A 215 9.24 -0.13 -25.60
CA ASN A 215 10.40 -0.73 -26.24
C ASN A 215 11.70 -0.41 -25.50
N GLY A 216 11.66 -0.25 -24.17
CA GLY A 216 12.89 -0.11 -23.39
C GLY A 216 13.83 -1.29 -23.70
N LEU A 217 15.09 -0.98 -23.99
CA LEU A 217 16.16 -1.98 -24.01
C LEU A 217 16.09 -2.83 -22.73
N ALA A 218 16.68 -4.02 -22.73
CA ALA A 218 16.82 -4.82 -21.52
C ALA A 218 17.66 -4.03 -20.51
N MET A 219 17.03 -3.14 -19.74
CA MET A 219 17.70 -2.22 -18.84
C MET A 219 17.75 -2.83 -17.45
N PRO A 220 18.87 -2.66 -16.72
CA PRO A 220 18.98 -3.13 -15.35
C PRO A 220 18.09 -2.22 -14.47
N GLY A 221 17.08 -2.79 -13.84
CA GLY A 221 16.12 -2.04 -13.05
C GLY A 221 14.88 -1.69 -13.84
N PHE A 222 13.73 -1.73 -13.19
CA PHE A 222 12.53 -1.18 -13.78
C PHE A 222 12.76 0.33 -13.99
N MET A 223 12.66 0.81 -15.23
CA MET A 223 13.03 2.17 -15.62
C MET A 223 11.84 2.85 -16.29
N SER A 224 11.40 4.00 -15.76
CA SER A 224 10.42 4.84 -16.45
C SER A 224 11.14 5.75 -17.43
N VAL A 225 10.97 5.51 -18.71
CA VAL A 225 11.63 6.30 -19.75
C VAL A 225 10.82 7.61 -19.94
N VAL A 226 11.47 8.77 -19.93
CA VAL A 226 10.81 10.11 -19.96
C VAL A 226 10.13 10.42 -21.30
N HIS A 227 9.43 11.53 -21.49
CA HIS A 227 8.80 11.80 -22.80
C HIS A 227 9.85 11.94 -23.93
N PHE A 228 9.57 11.38 -25.13
CA PHE A 228 10.53 11.32 -26.24
C PHE A 228 10.07 12.05 -27.49
N SER A 229 11.05 12.65 -28.15
CA SER A 229 10.87 13.36 -29.41
C SER A 229 11.15 12.47 -30.62
N TYR A 230 12.12 11.56 -30.57
CA TYR A 230 12.59 10.79 -31.73
C TYR A 230 12.40 9.27 -31.55
N SER A 231 12.17 8.55 -32.65
CA SER A 231 12.14 7.07 -32.69
C SER A 231 13.23 6.53 -33.62
N LEU A 232 13.95 5.50 -33.17
CA LEU A 232 15.07 4.86 -33.88
C LEU A 232 15.19 3.37 -33.50
N GLU A 233 15.90 2.57 -34.28
CA GLU A 233 16.10 1.14 -34.01
C GLU A 233 17.50 0.89 -33.42
N LEU A 234 17.56 0.26 -32.24
CA LEU A 234 18.78 -0.25 -31.61
C LEU A 234 18.67 -1.76 -31.48
N ASP A 235 19.61 -2.52 -32.06
CA ASP A 235 19.59 -3.99 -32.03
C ASP A 235 18.21 -4.57 -32.42
N GLU A 236 17.65 -4.08 -33.53
CA GLU A 236 16.32 -4.47 -34.04
C GLU A 236 15.14 -4.10 -33.14
N ARG A 237 15.35 -3.24 -32.13
CA ARG A 237 14.31 -2.76 -31.21
C ARG A 237 14.06 -1.28 -31.41
N LEU A 238 12.80 -0.91 -31.59
CA LEU A 238 12.39 0.49 -31.79
C LEU A 238 12.47 1.28 -30.48
N VAL A 239 13.59 1.91 -30.16
CA VAL A 239 13.71 2.77 -28.99
C VAL A 239 13.23 4.20 -29.29
N ARG A 240 13.06 4.99 -28.23
CA ARG A 240 12.77 6.41 -28.34
C ARG A 240 13.85 7.23 -27.62
N ALA A 241 14.22 8.36 -28.21
CA ALA A 241 15.28 9.24 -27.73
C ALA A 241 14.83 10.71 -27.72
N ILE A 242 15.51 11.54 -26.94
CA ILE A 242 15.34 12.99 -26.90
C ILE A 242 16.54 13.68 -27.55
N GLU A 243 16.33 14.88 -28.06
CA GLU A 243 17.40 15.73 -28.58
C GLU A 243 18.19 16.36 -27.44
N CYS A 244 19.53 16.36 -27.56
CA CYS A 244 20.41 16.99 -26.59
C CYS A 244 20.59 18.47 -26.96
N SER A 245 20.07 19.37 -26.14
CA SER A 245 20.10 20.82 -26.35
C SER A 245 21.47 21.43 -26.01
N GLY A 246 22.50 21.12 -26.80
CA GLY A 246 23.79 21.82 -26.83
C GLY A 246 24.72 21.66 -25.60
N GLU A 247 24.19 21.28 -24.44
CA GLU A 247 24.98 20.88 -23.28
C GLU A 247 25.61 19.49 -23.51
N GLN A 248 26.83 19.30 -23.02
CA GLN A 248 27.53 18.01 -23.13
C GLN A 248 26.89 16.99 -22.18
N ILE A 249 25.82 16.34 -22.63
CA ILE A 249 25.23 15.20 -21.93
C ILE A 249 26.12 13.98 -22.18
N ALA A 250 26.58 13.36 -21.10
CA ALA A 250 27.38 12.13 -21.11
C ALA A 250 26.54 10.92 -20.69
N LEU A 251 27.01 9.73 -21.08
CA LEU A 251 26.44 8.48 -20.57
C LEU A 251 26.60 8.41 -19.06
N GLY A 252 25.55 8.01 -18.34
CA GLY A 252 25.59 7.89 -16.89
C GLY A 252 25.31 9.19 -16.13
N ASP A 253 25.15 10.32 -16.82
CA ASP A 253 24.72 11.56 -16.18
C ASP A 253 23.36 11.38 -15.51
N TYR A 254 23.21 11.90 -14.31
CA TYR A 254 21.93 11.93 -13.61
C TYR A 254 21.59 13.34 -13.12
N GLY A 255 20.31 13.66 -13.07
CA GLY A 255 19.87 15.03 -12.82
C GLY A 255 18.38 15.21 -12.68
N ASP A 256 17.98 16.46 -12.46
CA ASP A 256 16.57 16.85 -12.49
C ASP A 256 16.12 16.97 -13.94
N TYR A 257 15.04 16.26 -14.29
CA TYR A 257 14.45 16.33 -15.63
C TYR A 257 13.20 17.20 -15.61
N PHE A 258 13.23 18.33 -16.32
CA PHE A 258 12.12 19.28 -16.38
C PHE A 258 11.96 19.82 -17.80
N GLN A 259 10.72 19.80 -18.31
CA GLN A 259 10.35 20.36 -19.62
C GLN A 259 11.22 19.90 -20.81
N GLY A 260 11.64 18.63 -20.81
CA GLY A 260 12.44 18.07 -21.90
C GLY A 260 13.96 18.23 -21.73
N ASN A 261 14.41 18.95 -20.69
CA ASN A 261 15.83 19.14 -20.41
C ASN A 261 16.23 18.41 -19.13
N LEU A 262 17.38 17.76 -19.16
CA LEU A 262 18.05 17.23 -17.99
C LEU A 262 19.08 18.25 -17.52
N VAL A 263 19.03 18.63 -16.25
CA VAL A 263 20.09 19.42 -15.62
C VAL A 263 21.02 18.43 -14.90
N PRO A 264 22.19 18.09 -15.45
CA PRO A 264 23.07 17.10 -14.85
C PRO A 264 23.57 17.58 -13.48
N THR A 265 23.48 16.71 -12.47
CA THR A 265 23.94 16.97 -11.09
C THR A 265 25.09 16.06 -10.66
N GLY A 266 25.45 15.11 -11.52
CA GLY A 266 26.57 14.19 -11.34
C GLY A 266 26.52 13.09 -12.38
N ASN A 267 27.45 12.14 -12.27
CA ASN A 267 27.58 11.02 -13.19
C ASN A 267 27.80 9.71 -12.41
N VAL A 268 27.06 8.67 -12.78
CA VAL A 268 27.08 7.38 -12.07
C VAL A 268 28.45 6.70 -12.12
N PHE A 269 29.24 6.92 -13.17
CA PHE A 269 30.60 6.38 -13.28
C PHE A 269 31.59 7.11 -12.38
N ASP A 270 31.40 8.42 -12.16
CA ASP A 270 32.21 9.16 -11.19
C ASP A 270 31.89 8.72 -9.75
N ASP A 271 30.61 8.49 -9.46
CA ASP A 271 30.16 7.91 -8.20
C ASP A 271 30.77 6.52 -7.95
N MET A 272 30.83 5.69 -8.99
CA MET A 272 31.49 4.38 -8.93
C MET A 272 32.97 4.50 -8.62
N ARG A 273 33.68 5.38 -9.34
CA ARG A 273 35.11 5.60 -9.11
C ARG A 273 35.35 6.07 -7.67
N ALA A 274 34.51 6.97 -7.17
CA ALA A 274 34.59 7.46 -5.79
C ALA A 274 34.31 6.36 -4.75
N ALA A 275 33.49 5.37 -5.08
CA ALA A 275 33.21 4.20 -4.24
C ALA A 275 34.27 3.08 -4.38
N GLY A 276 35.32 3.28 -5.21
CA GLY A 276 36.42 2.33 -5.38
C GLY A 276 36.17 1.21 -6.39
N PHE A 277 35.16 1.35 -7.26
CA PHE A 277 34.94 0.40 -8.35
C PHE A 277 35.95 0.64 -9.48
N ASP A 278 36.51 -0.44 -10.03
CA ASP A 278 37.39 -0.40 -11.20
C ASP A 278 36.55 -0.29 -12.48
N LEU A 279 36.63 0.85 -13.15
CA LEU A 279 35.90 1.11 -14.40
C LEU A 279 36.52 0.39 -15.61
N GLU A 280 37.76 -0.11 -15.48
CA GLU A 280 38.40 -0.93 -16.51
C GLU A 280 37.85 -2.37 -16.52
N ASP A 281 37.07 -2.76 -15.49
CA ASP A 281 36.36 -4.03 -15.52
C ASP A 281 35.31 -4.02 -16.64
N SER A 282 35.45 -4.98 -17.54
CA SER A 282 34.50 -5.33 -18.58
C SER A 282 33.04 -5.47 -18.11
N THR A 283 32.79 -5.66 -16.81
CA THR A 283 31.44 -5.62 -16.20
C THR A 283 30.77 -4.26 -16.28
N TYR A 284 31.53 -3.18 -16.40
CA TYR A 284 31.03 -1.80 -16.41
C TYR A 284 31.21 -1.11 -17.76
N CYS A 285 31.95 -1.72 -18.69
CA CYS A 285 32.11 -1.20 -20.03
C CYS A 285 30.73 -0.95 -20.69
N PRO A 286 30.50 0.26 -21.21
CA PRO A 286 29.29 0.56 -21.96
C PRO A 286 29.09 -0.39 -23.14
N VAL A 287 27.83 -0.70 -23.43
CA VAL A 287 27.47 -1.53 -24.58
C VAL A 287 27.35 -0.62 -25.80
N VAL A 288 28.07 -0.95 -26.87
CA VAL A 288 27.97 -0.24 -28.15
C VAL A 288 27.05 -1.01 -29.08
N SER A 289 25.94 -0.38 -29.46
CA SER A 289 24.95 -0.97 -30.38
C SER A 289 24.90 -0.19 -31.71
N PRO A 290 24.73 -0.88 -32.85
CA PRO A 290 24.44 -0.23 -34.11
C PRO A 290 23.10 0.52 -34.05
N VAL A 291 23.03 1.67 -34.72
CA VAL A 291 21.83 2.49 -34.84
C VAL A 291 21.27 2.35 -36.23
N PHE A 292 20.04 1.87 -36.34
CA PHE A 292 19.32 1.77 -37.59
C PHE A 292 18.21 2.82 -37.67
N GLY A 293 17.93 3.28 -38.89
CA GLY A 293 16.74 4.08 -39.15
C GLY A 293 15.50 3.24 -38.88
N SER A 294 14.45 3.86 -38.34
CA SER A 294 13.15 3.18 -38.12
C SER A 294 12.65 2.51 -39.41
N ASP A 295 11.88 1.43 -39.32
CA ASP A 295 11.23 0.76 -40.47
C ASP A 295 10.51 1.72 -41.46
N PHE A 296 10.10 2.89 -40.99
CA PHE A 296 9.54 3.95 -41.83
C PHE A 296 10.54 4.46 -42.90
N ALA A 297 11.83 4.51 -42.55
CA ALA A 297 12.93 4.87 -43.43
C ALA A 297 13.17 3.82 -44.53
N LYS A 298 12.96 2.52 -44.23
CA LYS A 298 13.12 1.42 -45.21
C LYS A 298 12.14 1.53 -46.40
N ARG A 299 11.05 2.31 -46.26
CA ARG A 299 10.10 2.60 -47.34
C ARG A 299 10.57 3.68 -48.32
N MET A 300 11.66 4.40 -48.02
CA MET A 300 12.16 5.47 -48.87
C MET A 300 13.32 4.97 -49.73
N ASP A 301 13.06 4.72 -51.01
CA ASP A 301 14.03 4.11 -51.96
C ASP A 301 15.36 4.88 -52.07
N TRP A 302 15.35 6.20 -51.86
CA TRP A 302 16.55 7.03 -51.94
C TRP A 302 17.54 6.81 -50.78
N MET A 303 17.15 6.14 -49.68
CA MET A 303 18.04 5.85 -48.55
C MET A 303 18.89 4.59 -48.73
N ARG A 304 18.61 3.73 -49.72
CA ARG A 304 19.35 2.47 -49.91
C ARG A 304 20.81 2.62 -50.32
N SER A 305 21.25 3.84 -50.65
CA SER A 305 22.59 4.10 -51.18
C SER A 305 23.62 4.54 -50.14
N HIS A 306 23.24 4.69 -48.86
CA HIS A 306 24.12 5.22 -47.82
C HIS A 306 24.10 4.33 -46.57
N ASP A 307 24.97 3.32 -46.54
CA ASP A 307 25.13 2.41 -45.39
C ASP A 307 25.54 3.12 -44.08
N ASP A 308 26.06 4.34 -44.20
CA ASP A 308 26.53 5.17 -43.09
C ASP A 308 25.47 6.12 -42.52
N LEU A 309 24.21 6.08 -42.97
CA LEU A 309 23.19 7.06 -42.57
C LEU A 309 21.99 6.40 -41.86
N ALA A 310 21.67 6.86 -40.64
CA ALA A 310 20.39 6.54 -40.02
C ALA A 310 19.48 7.76 -40.00
N VAL A 311 18.22 7.59 -40.41
CA VAL A 311 17.21 8.65 -40.31
C VAL A 311 16.25 8.33 -39.20
N VAL A 312 16.17 9.23 -38.23
CA VAL A 312 15.27 9.12 -37.08
C VAL A 312 14.09 10.07 -37.23
N HIS A 313 12.92 9.65 -36.76
CA HIS A 313 11.66 10.35 -36.98
C HIS A 313 11.19 11.04 -35.70
N HIS A 314 10.85 12.33 -35.79
CA HIS A 314 10.25 13.06 -34.69
C HIS A 314 8.76 12.69 -34.55
N THR A 315 8.35 12.20 -33.39
CA THR A 315 7.00 11.66 -33.14
C THR A 315 5.88 12.70 -33.28
N ILE A 316 6.15 13.96 -32.90
CA ILE A 316 5.17 15.07 -32.92
C ILE A 316 5.29 15.97 -34.16
N TRP A 317 6.49 16.43 -34.52
CA TRP A 317 6.66 17.54 -35.48
C TRP A 317 6.88 17.14 -36.94
N GLU A 318 6.74 15.85 -37.27
CA GLU A 318 7.05 15.27 -38.60
C GLU A 318 8.46 15.59 -39.13
N THR A 319 9.32 16.16 -38.28
CA THR A 319 10.71 16.46 -38.60
C THR A 319 11.53 15.17 -38.58
N ARG A 320 12.53 15.11 -39.45
CA ARG A 320 13.45 13.96 -39.53
C ARG A 320 14.86 14.43 -39.28
N LEU A 321 15.64 13.59 -38.61
CA LEU A 321 17.04 13.88 -38.32
C LEU A 321 17.90 12.79 -38.98
N ALA A 322 18.80 13.19 -39.87
CA ALA A 322 19.83 12.33 -40.43
C ALA A 322 21.00 12.29 -39.47
N LEU A 323 21.44 11.09 -39.12
CA LEU A 323 22.61 10.84 -38.28
C LEU A 323 23.65 10.08 -39.12
N ARG A 324 24.87 10.62 -39.24
CA ARG A 324 25.95 10.01 -40.01
C ARG A 324 26.87 9.19 -39.11
N GLN A 325 27.10 7.93 -39.48
CA GLN A 325 27.83 6.91 -38.74
C GLN A 325 27.38 6.82 -37.26
N PRO A 326 26.06 6.70 -37.00
CA PRO A 326 25.56 6.74 -35.65
C PRO A 326 25.94 5.47 -34.87
N LYS A 327 26.32 5.66 -33.61
CA LYS A 327 26.63 4.60 -32.65
C LYS A 327 25.87 4.87 -31.36
N ALA A 328 25.13 3.90 -30.86
CA ALA A 328 24.51 4.00 -29.55
C ALA A 328 25.48 3.44 -28.51
N ILE A 329 25.66 4.18 -27.42
CA ILE A 329 26.46 3.75 -26.27
C ILE A 329 25.53 3.72 -25.07
N SER A 330 25.29 2.53 -24.51
CA SER A 330 24.31 2.28 -23.45
C SER A 330 24.96 1.76 -22.16
N LEU A 331 24.31 1.98 -21.02
CA LEU A 331 24.70 1.35 -19.75
C LEU A 331 24.60 -0.18 -19.89
N ALA A 332 25.58 -0.89 -19.31
CA ALA A 332 25.58 -2.35 -19.31
C ALA A 332 24.39 -2.89 -18.51
N SER A 333 23.66 -3.85 -19.09
CA SER A 333 22.58 -4.58 -18.40
C SER A 333 23.13 -5.74 -17.57
N LYS A 334 24.08 -5.42 -16.70
CA LYS A 334 24.72 -6.39 -15.81
C LYS A 334 24.26 -6.17 -14.39
N GLU A 335 24.30 -7.25 -13.63
CA GLU A 335 23.91 -7.30 -12.21
C GLU A 335 24.58 -6.21 -11.37
N HIS A 336 25.85 -5.94 -11.63
CA HIS A 336 26.64 -4.94 -10.90
C HIS A 336 26.13 -3.51 -11.11
N VAL A 337 25.68 -3.16 -12.31
CA VAL A 337 25.07 -1.84 -12.57
C VAL A 337 23.76 -1.72 -11.81
N LEU A 338 23.00 -2.82 -11.72
CA LEU A 338 21.76 -2.83 -10.96
C LEU A 338 21.98 -2.61 -9.46
N LEU A 339 22.96 -3.32 -8.90
CA LEU A 339 23.37 -3.16 -7.50
C LEU A 339 23.76 -1.72 -7.19
N LEU A 340 24.48 -1.07 -8.10
CA LEU A 340 24.86 0.32 -8.00
C LEU A 340 23.66 1.27 -8.04
N LEU A 341 22.73 1.07 -8.98
CA LEU A 341 21.49 1.85 -9.04
C LEU A 341 20.69 1.69 -7.73
N LYS A 342 20.67 0.49 -7.15
CA LYS A 342 20.00 0.24 -5.87
C LYS A 342 20.74 0.90 -4.70
N ALA A 343 22.06 0.79 -4.63
CA ALA A 343 22.87 1.46 -3.62
C ALA A 343 22.73 2.99 -3.67
N SER A 344 22.54 3.56 -4.86
CA SER A 344 22.38 5.00 -5.08
C SER A 344 20.94 5.51 -4.89
N SER A 345 19.97 4.60 -4.66
CA SER A 345 18.54 4.93 -4.67
C SER A 345 18.09 5.97 -3.66
N THR A 346 18.74 6.00 -2.50
CA THR A 346 18.43 6.97 -1.45
C THR A 346 18.93 8.36 -1.81
N ARG A 347 20.15 8.46 -2.38
CA ARG A 347 20.77 9.74 -2.79
C ARG A 347 20.18 10.30 -4.08
N LEU A 348 19.87 9.44 -5.04
CA LEU A 348 19.43 9.83 -6.38
C LEU A 348 17.91 9.82 -6.53
N ALA A 349 17.20 9.89 -5.40
CA ALA A 349 15.76 9.90 -5.35
C ALA A 349 15.15 11.01 -6.23
N GLY A 350 14.22 10.62 -7.10
CA GLY A 350 13.54 11.54 -8.03
C GLY A 350 14.38 12.01 -9.21
N LYS A 351 15.65 11.62 -9.31
CA LYS A 351 16.50 11.94 -10.45
C LYS A 351 16.21 11.03 -11.64
N CYS A 352 16.57 11.50 -12.82
CA CYS A 352 16.60 10.68 -14.03
C CYS A 352 18.05 10.50 -14.48
N LEU A 353 18.28 9.44 -15.24
CA LEU A 353 19.58 8.90 -15.63
C LEU A 353 19.66 8.82 -17.15
N VAL A 354 20.78 9.27 -17.72
CA VAL A 354 21.12 9.05 -19.13
C VAL A 354 21.61 7.63 -19.28
N THR A 355 20.76 6.77 -19.84
CA THR A 355 21.04 5.34 -19.98
C THR A 355 21.61 4.98 -21.34
N THR A 356 21.46 5.86 -22.33
CA THR A 356 22.04 5.69 -23.67
C THR A 356 22.32 7.05 -24.28
N ILE A 357 23.44 7.17 -24.97
CA ILE A 357 23.77 8.32 -25.82
C ILE A 357 23.93 7.84 -27.26
N ILE A 358 23.51 8.65 -28.23
CA ILE A 358 23.72 8.39 -29.65
C ILE A 358 24.81 9.33 -30.12
N GLN A 359 25.98 8.77 -30.42
CA GLN A 359 27.11 9.49 -31.00
C GLN A 359 27.06 9.41 -32.53
N CYS A 360 27.43 10.48 -33.22
CA CYS A 360 27.54 10.50 -34.68
C CYS A 360 28.69 11.42 -35.13
N SER A 361 29.12 11.28 -36.38
CA SER A 361 30.12 12.16 -36.98
C SER A 361 29.55 13.49 -37.47
N ASP A 362 28.25 13.51 -37.81
CA ASP A 362 27.50 14.67 -38.28
C ASP A 362 26.00 14.40 -38.14
N PHE A 363 25.18 15.45 -38.06
CA PHE A 363 23.73 15.34 -38.11
C PHE A 363 23.06 16.56 -38.73
N TYR A 364 21.91 16.38 -39.37
CA TYR A 364 21.13 17.48 -39.93
C TYR A 364 19.64 17.14 -40.07
N SER A 365 18.80 18.16 -40.00
CA SER A 365 17.37 18.00 -40.24
C SER A 365 17.08 17.76 -41.73
N ILE A 366 16.15 16.84 -42.01
CA ILE A 366 15.69 16.51 -43.36
C ILE A 366 14.23 16.93 -43.50
N GLY A 367 13.91 17.56 -44.63
CA GLY A 367 12.52 17.80 -45.05
C GLY A 367 11.81 16.51 -45.48
N GLU A 368 10.53 16.63 -45.80
CA GLU A 368 9.74 15.51 -46.36
C GLU A 368 10.29 15.04 -47.71
N ASP A 369 10.89 15.95 -48.49
CA ASP A 369 11.49 15.71 -49.80
C ASP A 369 12.86 15.03 -49.74
N GLY A 370 13.33 14.67 -48.54
CA GLY A 370 14.64 14.06 -48.34
C GLY A 370 15.81 15.04 -48.43
N LYS A 371 15.57 16.33 -48.67
CA LYS A 371 16.65 17.32 -48.74
C LYS A 371 17.00 17.82 -47.35
N ARG A 372 18.30 18.11 -47.18
CA ARG A 372 18.82 18.82 -45.99
C ARG A 372 18.09 20.15 -45.89
N ARG A 373 17.37 20.37 -44.78
CA ARG A 373 16.76 21.67 -44.51
C ARG A 373 17.89 22.64 -44.23
N GLY A 374 18.12 23.60 -45.12
CA GLY A 374 19.10 24.67 -44.89
C GLY A 374 18.75 25.38 -43.59
N SER A 375 19.77 25.74 -42.79
CA SER A 375 19.56 26.59 -41.61
C SER A 375 18.71 27.79 -42.03
N VAL A 376 17.49 27.89 -41.48
CA VAL A 376 16.50 28.92 -41.87
C VAL A 376 17.01 30.32 -41.52
N ASN A 377 18.03 30.42 -40.68
CA ASN A 377 18.79 31.64 -40.49
C ASN A 377 19.84 31.70 -41.59
N GLY A 378 19.59 32.50 -42.64
CA GLY A 378 20.46 32.77 -43.79
C GLY A 378 21.77 33.47 -43.45
N SER A 379 22.37 33.15 -42.31
CA SER A 379 23.79 33.32 -42.09
C SER A 379 24.46 32.33 -43.04
N GLU A 380 24.97 32.83 -44.18
CA GLU A 380 25.89 32.04 -45.00
C GLU A 380 26.91 31.40 -44.06
N PRO A 381 27.09 30.08 -44.08
CA PRO A 381 28.11 29.43 -43.28
C PRO A 381 29.42 30.10 -43.66
N ASP A 382 29.96 30.90 -42.75
CA ASP A 382 31.24 31.55 -42.91
C ASP A 382 32.20 30.46 -43.37
N SER A 383 32.74 30.62 -44.58
CA SER A 383 33.50 29.60 -45.34
C SER A 383 34.82 29.16 -44.68
N GLY A 384 34.93 29.38 -43.36
CA GLY A 384 35.93 28.83 -42.48
C GLY A 384 36.09 27.34 -42.73
N LYS A 385 37.32 26.97 -43.08
CA LYS A 385 37.77 25.62 -43.38
C LYS A 385 37.07 24.60 -42.46
N PRO A 386 36.49 23.51 -43.00
CA PRO A 386 35.95 22.44 -42.16
C PRO A 386 37.06 22.03 -41.19
N SER A 387 36.76 22.12 -39.88
CA SER A 387 37.66 21.58 -38.87
C SER A 387 37.89 20.12 -39.24
N THR A 388 39.12 19.77 -39.61
CA THR A 388 39.53 18.41 -39.94
C THR A 388 39.51 17.48 -38.73
N GLU A 389 39.26 18.03 -37.54
CA GLU A 389 39.07 17.26 -36.33
C GLU A 389 37.65 16.68 -36.33
N ALA A 390 37.56 15.36 -36.53
CA ALA A 390 36.30 14.62 -36.50
C ALA A 390 35.64 14.77 -35.13
N ARG A 391 34.78 15.78 -34.99
CA ARG A 391 34.07 16.07 -33.75
C ARG A 391 32.99 15.01 -33.57
N ILE A 392 33.12 14.19 -32.53
CA ILE A 392 32.06 13.29 -32.10
C ILE A 392 30.94 14.14 -31.50
N LEU A 393 29.74 14.04 -32.06
CA LEU A 393 28.56 14.76 -31.61
C LEU A 393 27.59 13.79 -30.91
N THR A 394 26.90 14.26 -29.88
CA THR A 394 25.84 13.50 -29.19
C THR A 394 24.49 14.19 -29.42
N PRO A 395 23.88 14.07 -30.61
CA PRO A 395 22.62 14.76 -30.89
C PRO A 395 21.43 14.20 -30.11
N LEU A 396 21.46 12.92 -29.71
CA LEU A 396 20.33 12.26 -29.06
C LEU A 396 20.77 11.48 -27.82
N CYS A 397 19.89 11.39 -26.83
CA CYS A 397 20.06 10.52 -25.68
C CYS A 397 18.75 9.85 -25.26
N ILE A 398 18.86 8.78 -24.47
CA ILE A 398 17.74 8.12 -23.81
C ILE A 398 17.90 8.38 -22.32
N ILE A 399 16.90 9.06 -21.76
CA ILE A 399 16.80 9.34 -20.34
C ILE A 399 15.74 8.45 -19.73
N ALA A 400 16.08 7.78 -18.64
CA ALA A 400 15.14 7.01 -17.85
C ALA A 400 15.25 7.38 -16.39
N CYS A 401 14.13 7.39 -15.68
CA CYS A 401 14.08 7.55 -14.24
C CYS A 401 14.00 6.14 -13.64
N PRO A 402 15.10 5.64 -13.05
CA PRO A 402 15.12 4.32 -12.42
C PRO A 402 14.05 4.28 -11.34
N GLN A 403 13.24 3.24 -11.35
CA GLN A 403 12.13 3.15 -10.40
C GLN A 403 12.65 2.84 -9.02
N VAL A 404 13.81 2.20 -8.88
CA VAL A 404 14.55 2.17 -7.60
C VAL A 404 14.81 3.57 -7.05
N TRP A 405 14.91 4.61 -7.88
CA TRP A 405 15.06 6.01 -7.45
C TRP A 405 13.72 6.73 -7.34
N SER A 406 12.61 6.14 -7.80
CA SER A 406 11.31 6.76 -7.66
C SER A 406 10.91 6.73 -6.20
N ARG A 407 10.92 7.90 -5.57
CA ARG A 407 10.23 8.12 -4.31
C ARG A 407 8.83 8.57 -4.64
N GLU A 408 7.85 7.82 -4.18
CA GLU A 408 6.47 8.27 -4.22
C GLU A 408 6.42 9.63 -3.50
N PRO A 409 6.04 10.72 -4.20
CA PRO A 409 6.04 12.04 -3.60
C PRO A 409 5.17 11.99 -2.34
N LEU A 410 5.56 12.79 -1.35
CA LEU A 410 4.77 12.97 -0.13
C LEU A 410 3.32 13.24 -0.54
N ARG A 411 2.42 12.30 -0.22
CA ARG A 411 0.99 12.60 -0.29
C ARG A 411 0.72 13.71 0.71
N ILE A 412 0.61 14.93 0.21
CA ILE A 412 0.37 16.15 0.99
C ILE A 412 -0.80 15.92 1.94
N GLN A 413 -1.90 15.35 1.43
CA GLN A 413 -3.09 14.97 2.20
C GLN A 413 -2.79 14.08 3.41
N ARG A 414 -1.88 13.11 3.28
CA ARG A 414 -1.52 12.22 4.39
C ARG A 414 -0.66 12.94 5.42
N SER A 415 0.33 13.71 4.98
CA SER A 415 1.14 14.55 5.87
C SER A 415 0.26 15.52 6.68
N GLU A 416 -0.70 16.15 6.00
CA GLU A 416 -1.72 17.01 6.62
C GLU A 416 -2.60 16.23 7.61
N ARG A 417 -3.00 14.99 7.28
CA ARG A 417 -3.79 14.15 8.20
C ARG A 417 -3.01 13.79 9.47
N LEU A 418 -1.75 13.38 9.33
CA LEU A 418 -0.87 13.10 10.48
C LEU A 418 -0.68 14.36 11.33
N LYS A 419 -0.42 15.51 10.68
CA LYS A 419 -0.32 16.82 11.34
C LYS A 419 -1.59 17.16 12.11
N SER A 420 -2.76 17.02 11.48
CA SER A 420 -4.07 17.29 12.08
C SER A 420 -4.33 16.43 13.32
N ILE A 421 -3.97 15.13 13.28
CA ILE A 421 -4.10 14.25 14.46
C ILE A 421 -3.24 14.76 15.61
N ARG A 422 -1.99 15.17 15.35
CA ARG A 422 -1.10 15.71 16.38
C ARG A 422 -1.62 17.02 16.96
N GLU A 423 -2.10 17.93 16.12
CA GLU A 423 -2.66 19.21 16.57
C GLU A 423 -3.86 19.02 17.50
N HIS A 424 -4.83 18.18 17.12
CA HIS A 424 -5.98 17.87 17.99
C HIS A 424 -5.55 17.18 19.29
N PHE A 425 -4.54 16.31 19.25
CA PHE A 425 -3.98 15.71 20.46
C PHE A 425 -3.36 16.75 21.39
N TYR A 426 -2.55 17.68 20.88
CA TYR A 426 -1.96 18.73 21.70
C TYR A 426 -2.99 19.72 22.26
N THR A 427 -4.11 19.92 21.56
CA THR A 427 -5.28 20.64 22.09
C THR A 427 -5.89 19.94 23.31
N LEU A 428 -5.93 18.60 23.32
CA LEU A 428 -6.43 17.82 24.48
C LEU A 428 -5.45 17.83 25.66
N VAL A 429 -4.15 17.72 25.39
CA VAL A 429 -3.10 17.67 26.43
C VAL A 429 -2.67 19.05 26.92
N ASP A 430 -3.06 20.12 26.22
CA ASP A 430 -2.81 21.52 26.60
C ASP A 430 -1.30 21.83 26.75
N VAL A 431 -0.51 21.31 25.80
CA VAL A 431 0.97 21.39 25.82
C VAL A 431 1.49 22.76 25.38
N HIS A 432 0.76 23.45 24.50
CA HIS A 432 1.22 24.70 23.89
C HIS A 432 0.74 25.96 24.60
N GLN A 433 0.30 25.92 25.86
CA GLN A 433 0.02 27.16 26.57
C GLN A 433 1.30 27.99 26.68
N PRO A 434 1.43 29.11 25.97
CA PRO A 434 2.50 30.04 26.26
C PRO A 434 2.26 30.47 27.70
N SER A 435 3.31 30.58 28.51
CA SER A 435 3.24 31.09 29.88
C SER A 435 2.79 32.56 29.96
N ARG A 436 2.18 33.10 28.90
CA ARG A 436 1.69 34.45 28.82
C ARG A 436 0.51 34.61 29.77
N THR A 437 0.67 35.55 30.68
CA THR A 437 -0.30 36.07 31.66
C THR A 437 -1.51 36.77 31.03
N GLU A 438 -1.73 36.65 29.72
CA GLU A 438 -2.91 37.22 29.09
C GLU A 438 -4.16 36.42 29.51
N PRO A 439 -5.25 37.10 29.92
CA PRO A 439 -6.50 36.46 30.30
C PRO A 439 -7.14 35.81 29.06
N PHE A 440 -6.72 34.58 28.75
CA PHE A 440 -7.30 33.80 27.67
C PHE A 440 -8.76 33.45 27.98
N ASP A 441 -9.60 33.60 26.96
CA ASP A 441 -11.01 33.24 27.01
C ASP A 441 -11.18 31.73 27.25
N LYS A 442 -11.64 31.37 28.45
CA LYS A 442 -11.92 29.98 28.85
C LYS A 442 -12.94 29.30 27.92
N SER A 443 -13.84 30.06 27.31
CA SER A 443 -14.88 29.52 26.43
C SER A 443 -14.28 29.03 25.10
N ALA A 444 -13.40 29.81 24.48
CA ALA A 444 -12.71 29.44 23.24
C ALA A 444 -11.87 28.15 23.42
N LYS A 445 -11.17 28.03 24.56
CA LYS A 445 -10.39 26.82 24.88
C LYS A 445 -11.28 25.58 25.05
N ARG A 446 -12.43 25.73 25.71
CA ARG A 446 -13.40 24.64 25.86
C ARG A 446 -13.93 24.19 24.51
N GLN A 447 -14.26 25.13 23.62
CA GLN A 447 -14.72 24.83 22.27
C GLN A 447 -13.65 24.07 21.47
N GLN A 448 -12.38 24.48 21.52
CA GLN A 448 -11.28 23.76 20.84
C GLN A 448 -11.14 22.32 21.35
N LYS A 449 -11.29 22.11 22.67
CA LYS A 449 -11.28 20.76 23.26
C LYS A 449 -12.46 19.92 22.79
N ASP A 450 -13.66 20.49 22.77
CA ASP A 450 -14.86 19.80 22.30
C ASP A 450 -14.71 19.41 20.81
N THR A 451 -14.14 20.28 19.98
CA THR A 451 -13.79 19.98 18.59
C THR A 451 -12.77 18.85 18.47
N ALA A 452 -11.75 18.81 19.32
CA ALA A 452 -10.78 17.71 19.33
C ALA A 452 -11.40 16.38 19.79
N ILE A 453 -12.30 16.41 20.78
CA ILE A 453 -13.06 15.23 21.20
C ILE A 453 -13.92 14.69 20.05
N GLU A 454 -14.62 15.57 19.33
CA GLU A 454 -15.44 15.21 18.17
C GLU A 454 -14.57 14.60 17.05
N PHE A 455 -13.44 15.23 16.73
CA PHE A 455 -12.49 14.73 15.73
C PHE A 455 -12.07 13.28 16.00
N PHE A 456 -11.63 12.96 17.22
CA PHE A 456 -11.23 11.59 17.55
C PHE A 456 -12.43 10.65 17.66
N SER A 457 -13.58 11.14 18.13
CA SER A 457 -14.81 10.33 18.17
C SER A 457 -15.23 9.87 16.78
N ASP A 458 -15.12 10.74 15.77
CA ASP A 458 -15.40 10.39 14.38
C ASP A 458 -14.32 9.46 13.80
N LEU A 459 -13.04 9.73 14.10
CA LEU A 459 -11.92 8.90 13.63
C LEU A 459 -12.02 7.43 14.10
N PHE A 460 -12.58 7.19 15.28
CA PHE A 460 -12.83 5.84 15.82
C PHE A 460 -14.28 5.35 15.63
N GLY A 461 -15.14 6.10 14.93
CA GLY A 461 -16.52 5.69 14.67
C GLY A 461 -17.42 5.62 15.91
N LEU A 462 -17.07 6.35 16.98
CA LEU A 462 -17.77 6.29 18.27
C LEU A 462 -19.23 6.74 18.17
N LYS A 463 -19.54 7.61 17.20
CA LYS A 463 -20.91 8.06 16.90
C LYS A 463 -21.86 6.90 16.59
N TYR A 464 -21.36 5.85 15.95
CA TYR A 464 -22.14 4.67 15.58
C TYR A 464 -22.03 3.57 16.64
N LEU A 465 -20.84 3.36 17.20
CA LEU A 465 -20.62 2.39 18.28
C LEU A 465 -21.53 2.63 19.49
N LYS A 466 -21.88 3.89 19.78
CA LYS A 466 -22.78 4.23 20.89
C LYS A 466 -24.14 3.52 20.84
N ASN A 467 -24.59 3.10 19.65
CA ASN A 467 -25.86 2.39 19.46
C ASN A 467 -25.81 0.93 19.95
N TYR A 468 -24.60 0.40 20.18
CA TYR A 468 -24.38 -0.98 20.58
C TYR A 468 -23.85 -1.11 22.01
N ILE A 469 -23.03 -0.17 22.46
CA ILE A 469 -22.33 -0.28 23.76
C ILE A 469 -22.58 0.89 24.71
N GLY A 470 -23.32 1.91 24.26
CA GLY A 470 -23.57 3.13 25.01
C GLY A 470 -22.51 4.21 24.80
N LYS A 471 -22.68 5.34 25.49
CA LYS A 471 -21.79 6.49 25.32
C LYS A 471 -20.40 6.18 25.89
N ILE A 472 -19.40 6.13 25.02
CA ILE A 472 -17.98 6.13 25.40
C ILE A 472 -17.62 7.54 25.88
N THR A 473 -17.04 7.64 27.08
CA THR A 473 -16.71 8.90 27.76
C THR A 473 -15.21 9.12 27.92
N TYR A 474 -14.39 8.19 27.40
CA TYR A 474 -12.94 8.20 27.49
C TYR A 474 -12.31 9.55 27.18
N PHE A 475 -12.61 10.17 26.04
CA PHE A 475 -11.99 11.44 25.64
C PHE A 475 -12.29 12.61 26.60
N THR A 476 -13.51 12.68 27.14
CA THR A 476 -13.88 13.67 28.16
C THR A 476 -13.09 13.45 29.45
N ARG A 477 -12.94 12.19 29.89
CA ARG A 477 -12.14 11.84 31.08
C ARG A 477 -10.65 12.11 30.86
N PHE A 478 -10.14 11.77 29.67
CA PHE A 478 -8.75 11.99 29.27
C PHE A 478 -8.38 13.47 29.34
N SER A 479 -9.20 14.35 28.75
CA SER A 479 -8.98 15.81 28.83
C SER A 479 -8.98 16.32 30.28
N SER A 480 -9.93 15.88 31.11
CA SER A 480 -9.98 16.28 32.53
C SER A 480 -8.77 15.80 33.33
N MET A 481 -8.30 14.57 33.05
CA MET A 481 -7.10 14.03 33.68
C MET A 481 -5.83 14.82 33.34
N MET A 482 -5.74 15.37 32.12
CA MET A 482 -4.60 16.20 31.74
C MET A 482 -4.58 17.54 32.47
N GLU A 483 -5.74 18.12 32.76
CA GLU A 483 -5.85 19.38 33.50
C GLU A 483 -5.40 19.24 34.97
N THR A 484 -5.74 18.14 35.63
CA THR A 484 -5.40 17.91 37.05
C THR A 484 -3.92 17.62 37.28
N SER A 485 -3.20 17.18 36.26
CA SER A 485 -1.77 16.87 36.35
C SER A 485 -0.87 18.11 36.51
N LYS A 486 -1.38 19.32 36.25
CA LYS A 486 -0.63 20.60 36.27
C LYS A 486 -0.45 21.22 37.67
N LEU A 487 -0.61 20.45 38.75
CA LEU A 487 -0.50 20.99 40.12
C LEU A 487 0.84 21.74 40.32
N PRO A 488 0.80 23.00 40.79
CA PRO A 488 1.94 23.90 40.82
C PRO A 488 3.06 23.34 41.70
N VAL A 489 4.26 23.28 41.14
CA VAL A 489 5.50 22.82 41.80
C VAL A 489 6.00 23.81 42.87
N GLY A 490 5.31 24.93 43.08
CA GLY A 490 5.68 25.98 44.02
C GLY A 490 4.90 25.95 45.32
N ALA A 491 5.14 24.96 46.19
CA ALA A 491 4.89 25.08 47.63
C ALA A 491 5.55 23.92 48.39
N ALA A 492 6.50 24.27 49.26
CA ALA A 492 7.19 23.45 50.26
C ALA A 492 8.29 22.49 49.76
N GLU A 493 9.51 23.03 49.74
CA GLU A 493 10.72 22.30 50.13
C GLU A 493 10.47 21.59 51.48
N GLY A 494 10.35 20.27 51.49
CA GLY A 494 10.16 19.56 52.76
C GLY A 494 9.70 18.11 52.63
N GLY A 495 10.42 17.28 51.88
CA GLY A 495 10.31 15.83 51.98
C GLY A 495 10.10 15.11 50.65
N LEU A 496 11.09 14.30 50.27
CA LEU A 496 11.05 13.31 49.18
C LEU A 496 9.97 12.23 49.46
N ARG A 497 8.69 12.56 49.29
CA ARG A 497 7.63 11.53 49.15
C ARG A 497 7.39 11.28 47.67
N ALA A 498 7.53 10.02 47.28
CA ALA A 498 7.31 9.51 45.93
C ALA A 498 6.01 10.10 45.33
N ARG A 499 6.16 10.82 44.21
CA ARG A 499 5.04 11.37 43.45
C ARG A 499 4.12 10.20 43.05
N PRO A 500 2.81 10.22 43.38
CA PRO A 500 1.90 9.16 42.96
C PRO A 500 1.87 9.11 41.43
N SER A 501 2.31 7.99 40.85
CA SER A 501 2.09 7.74 39.43
C SER A 501 0.58 7.72 39.20
N ILE A 502 0.06 8.60 38.33
CA ILE A 502 -1.35 8.56 37.87
C ILE A 502 -1.47 7.31 37.01
N LYS A 503 -1.67 6.16 37.66
CA LYS A 503 -2.09 4.94 36.98
C LYS A 503 -3.57 5.12 36.68
N LEU A 504 -3.93 5.12 35.41
CA LEU A 504 -5.28 4.82 34.97
C LEU A 504 -5.58 3.36 35.30
N SER A 505 -5.69 3.03 36.59
CA SER A 505 -6.17 1.72 37.01
C SER A 505 -7.68 1.68 36.80
N PHE A 506 -8.11 1.49 35.54
CA PHE A 506 -9.42 0.87 35.29
C PHE A 506 -9.52 -0.50 35.99
N SER A 507 -8.37 -1.06 36.38
CA SER A 507 -8.14 -2.29 37.12
C SER A 507 -8.80 -2.38 38.51
N ASN A 508 -9.12 -1.26 39.19
CA ASN A 508 -9.70 -1.37 40.55
C ASN A 508 -11.14 -1.94 40.54
N SER A 509 -11.79 -1.98 39.37
CA SER A 509 -13.06 -2.68 39.17
C SER A 509 -12.92 -4.01 38.43
N VAL A 510 -11.78 -4.28 37.78
CA VAL A 510 -11.50 -5.57 37.15
C VAL A 510 -10.93 -6.52 38.21
N VAL A 511 -11.78 -6.82 39.20
CA VAL A 511 -11.84 -8.19 39.69
C VAL A 511 -11.93 -9.06 38.42
N ARG A 512 -11.25 -10.21 38.36
CA ARG A 512 -11.55 -11.25 37.37
C ARG A 512 -13.00 -11.68 37.57
N CYS A 513 -13.94 -10.84 37.17
CA CYS A 513 -15.32 -11.17 36.94
C CYS A 513 -15.22 -12.13 35.78
N ASN A 514 -15.14 -13.41 36.10
CA ASN A 514 -15.52 -14.44 35.17
C ASN A 514 -16.99 -14.13 34.89
N PRO A 515 -17.36 -13.52 33.74
CA PRO A 515 -18.73 -13.03 33.50
C PRO A 515 -19.79 -14.15 33.56
N PHE A 516 -19.31 -15.39 33.71
CA PHE A 516 -20.00 -16.64 33.50
C PHE A 516 -20.19 -17.47 34.79
N LYS A 517 -19.79 -16.99 35.98
CA LYS A 517 -20.17 -17.63 37.26
C LYS A 517 -21.50 -17.03 37.73
N GLY A 518 -22.57 -17.82 37.66
CA GLY A 518 -23.97 -17.44 37.90
C GLY A 518 -24.33 -16.99 39.33
N GLY A 519 -23.61 -16.01 39.88
CA GLY A 519 -24.03 -15.27 41.06
C GLY A 519 -25.14 -14.29 40.70
N ARG A 520 -26.19 -14.26 41.52
CA ARG A 520 -27.32 -13.32 41.41
C ARG A 520 -26.79 -11.89 41.24
N PRO A 521 -27.10 -11.19 40.13
CA PRO A 521 -26.53 -9.87 39.85
C PRO A 521 -27.02 -8.83 40.86
N SER A 522 -26.09 -8.03 41.40
CA SER A 522 -26.43 -6.84 42.19
C SER A 522 -27.17 -5.82 41.31
N ALA A 523 -28.20 -5.16 41.83
CA ALA A 523 -28.95 -4.06 41.20
C ALA A 523 -28.08 -2.89 40.66
N ALA A 524 -26.77 -2.88 40.95
CA ALA A 524 -25.81 -1.87 40.52
C ALA A 524 -25.51 -1.83 39.00
N ALA A 525 -25.90 -2.84 38.21
CA ALA A 525 -25.69 -2.77 36.75
C ALA A 525 -26.74 -1.88 36.04
N GLU A 526 -27.95 -1.78 36.59
CA GLU A 526 -29.03 -0.93 36.06
C GLU A 526 -28.84 0.56 36.36
N SER A 527 -27.90 0.89 37.25
CA SER A 527 -27.61 2.28 37.64
C SER A 527 -26.56 2.98 36.78
N ASP A 528 -25.91 2.31 35.82
CA ASP A 528 -24.94 2.99 34.94
C ASP A 528 -25.67 3.91 33.94
N PRO A 529 -25.53 5.24 34.07
CA PRO A 529 -26.27 6.18 33.23
C PRO A 529 -25.88 6.05 31.75
N ARG A 530 -24.70 5.51 31.42
CA ARG A 530 -24.27 5.27 30.04
C ARG A 530 -25.10 4.19 29.36
N LEU A 531 -25.59 3.21 30.13
CA LEU A 531 -26.37 2.07 29.62
C LEU A 531 -27.87 2.35 29.55
N LYS A 532 -28.37 3.27 30.39
CA LYS A 532 -29.81 3.60 30.48
C LYS A 532 -30.44 3.98 29.12
N VAL A 533 -29.67 4.60 28.23
CA VAL A 533 -30.14 5.00 26.90
C VAL A 533 -29.97 3.89 25.86
N VAL A 534 -28.88 3.11 25.92
CA VAL A 534 -28.56 2.12 24.88
C VAL A 534 -29.33 0.82 25.03
N LEU A 535 -29.59 0.36 26.26
CA LEU A 535 -30.23 -0.94 26.48
C LEU A 535 -31.65 -1.02 25.87
N PRO A 536 -32.55 -0.02 26.04
CA PRO A 536 -33.86 -0.05 25.39
C PRO A 536 -33.78 -0.01 23.86
N LEU A 537 -32.83 0.76 23.32
CA LEU A 537 -32.62 0.88 21.86
C LEU A 537 -32.13 -0.44 21.27
N LEU A 538 -31.11 -1.04 21.88
CA LEU A 538 -30.53 -2.29 21.43
C LEU A 538 -31.50 -3.46 21.61
N HIS A 539 -32.30 -3.45 22.69
CA HIS A 539 -33.39 -4.39 22.89
C HIS A 539 -34.41 -4.34 21.75
N LYS A 540 -34.94 -3.14 21.46
CA LYS A 540 -35.90 -2.93 20.36
C LYS A 540 -35.31 -3.35 19.00
N ARG A 541 -34.04 -3.05 18.77
CA ARG A 541 -33.30 -3.48 17.57
C ARG A 541 -33.23 -5.00 17.46
N CYS A 542 -32.82 -5.68 18.53
CA CYS A 542 -32.76 -7.14 18.55
C CYS A 542 -34.14 -7.77 18.33
N GLN A 543 -35.20 -7.25 18.96
CA GLN A 543 -36.58 -7.69 18.72
C GLN A 543 -36.99 -7.56 17.25
N ASN A 544 -36.72 -6.41 16.62
CA ASN A 544 -37.02 -6.21 15.20
C ASN A 544 -36.27 -7.19 14.30
N LEU A 545 -35.02 -7.55 14.68
CA LEU A 545 -34.20 -8.52 13.95
C LEU A 545 -34.65 -9.97 14.18
N CYS A 546 -35.19 -10.30 15.35
CA CYS A 546 -35.78 -11.62 15.63
C CYS A 546 -37.06 -11.88 14.81
N ASN A 547 -37.86 -10.84 14.54
CA ASN A 547 -39.20 -10.99 13.95
C ASN A 547 -39.19 -11.04 12.41
N LYS A 548 -38.24 -11.77 11.82
CA LYS A 548 -38.06 -11.88 10.36
C LYS A 548 -39.32 -12.37 9.64
N TYR A 549 -40.03 -13.33 10.23
CA TYR A 549 -41.22 -13.95 9.62
C TYR A 549 -42.51 -13.17 9.91
N GLU A 550 -42.63 -12.58 11.10
CA GLU A 550 -43.84 -11.86 11.51
C GLU A 550 -43.92 -10.46 10.91
N LEU A 551 -42.78 -9.75 10.82
CA LEU A 551 -42.72 -8.36 10.37
C LEU A 551 -41.61 -8.12 9.33
N PRO A 552 -41.69 -8.72 8.13
CA PRO A 552 -40.60 -8.69 7.13
C PRO A 552 -40.15 -7.28 6.75
N ARG A 553 -41.08 -6.31 6.68
CA ARG A 553 -40.77 -4.91 6.37
C ARG A 553 -39.96 -4.23 7.49
N ARG A 554 -40.30 -4.49 8.76
CA ARG A 554 -39.55 -3.92 9.90
C ARG A 554 -38.17 -4.57 10.02
N TYR A 555 -38.11 -5.89 9.82
CA TYR A 555 -36.86 -6.63 9.76
C TYR A 555 -35.93 -6.06 8.68
N ALA A 556 -36.40 -5.92 7.44
CA ALA A 556 -35.60 -5.39 6.33
C ALA A 556 -35.11 -3.97 6.60
N GLY A 557 -35.95 -3.08 7.13
CA GLY A 557 -35.58 -1.71 7.45
C GLY A 557 -34.55 -1.61 8.58
N GLU A 558 -34.69 -2.41 9.65
CA GLU A 558 -33.71 -2.41 10.74
C GLU A 558 -32.41 -3.09 10.32
N ARG A 559 -32.47 -4.17 9.54
CA ARG A 559 -31.30 -4.85 8.98
C ARG A 559 -30.47 -3.89 8.12
N GLN A 560 -31.10 -3.18 7.19
CA GLN A 560 -30.42 -2.20 6.35
C GLN A 560 -29.75 -1.10 7.21
N ARG A 561 -30.44 -0.60 8.23
CA ARG A 561 -29.87 0.40 9.14
C ARG A 561 -28.64 -0.13 9.87
N VAL A 562 -28.69 -1.36 10.38
CA VAL A 562 -27.55 -2.00 11.06
C VAL A 562 -26.41 -2.25 10.08
N GLU A 563 -26.71 -2.65 8.84
CA GLU A 563 -25.71 -2.78 7.76
C GLU A 563 -25.02 -1.45 7.47
N ASP A 564 -25.77 -0.35 7.38
CA ASP A 564 -25.22 1.00 7.15
C ASP A 564 -24.36 1.49 8.32
N GLU A 565 -24.77 1.21 9.57
CA GLU A 565 -24.01 1.55 10.77
C GLU A 565 -22.71 0.73 10.88
N ILE A 566 -22.78 -0.59 10.67
CA ILE A 566 -21.62 -1.49 10.66
C ILE A 566 -20.65 -1.10 9.54
N LYS A 567 -21.17 -0.79 8.34
CA LYS A 567 -20.37 -0.27 7.23
C LYS A 567 -19.67 1.03 7.63
N SER A 568 -20.38 1.96 8.25
CA SER A 568 -19.81 3.23 8.72
C SER A 568 -18.69 3.00 9.74
N ILE A 569 -18.87 2.11 10.73
CA ILE A 569 -17.82 1.77 11.71
C ILE A 569 -16.62 1.10 11.02
N SER A 570 -16.87 0.18 10.09
CA SER A 570 -15.83 -0.55 9.36
C SER A 570 -14.93 0.35 8.49
N GLN A 571 -15.32 1.61 8.27
CA GLN A 571 -14.54 2.62 7.56
C GLN A 571 -13.73 3.53 8.50
N THR A 572 -13.74 3.26 9.81
CA THR A 572 -13.04 4.05 10.84
C THR A 572 -11.99 3.20 11.56
N LEU A 573 -11.26 3.77 12.53
CA LEU A 573 -10.30 2.99 13.34
C LEU A 573 -11.05 2.04 14.27
N GLY A 574 -12.36 2.22 14.45
CA GLY A 574 -13.23 1.32 15.22
C GLY A 574 -13.50 -0.03 14.55
N ALA A 575 -12.97 -0.31 13.36
CA ALA A 575 -13.20 -1.59 12.66
C ALA A 575 -12.72 -2.81 13.45
N ASP A 576 -11.54 -2.74 14.08
CA ASP A 576 -11.03 -3.84 14.91
C ASP A 576 -11.86 -4.01 16.20
N LEU A 577 -12.40 -2.92 16.73
CA LEU A 577 -13.22 -2.89 17.94
C LEU A 577 -14.58 -3.51 17.65
N LEU A 578 -15.14 -3.21 16.47
CA LEU A 578 -16.31 -3.90 15.95
C LEU A 578 -16.02 -5.39 15.81
N GLY A 579 -14.88 -5.79 15.25
CA GLY A 579 -14.46 -7.20 15.18
C GLY A 579 -14.45 -7.88 16.56
N HIS A 580 -13.85 -7.24 17.57
CA HIS A 580 -13.84 -7.70 18.96
C HIS A 580 -15.25 -7.84 19.54
N MET A 581 -16.12 -6.87 19.31
CA MET A 581 -17.53 -6.92 19.72
C MET A 581 -18.28 -8.08 19.05
N MET A 582 -18.10 -8.26 17.74
CA MET A 582 -18.76 -9.31 16.95
C MET A 582 -18.33 -10.71 17.39
N ILE A 583 -17.05 -10.91 17.66
CA ILE A 583 -16.53 -12.18 18.21
C ILE A 583 -17.16 -12.46 19.57
N THR A 584 -17.30 -11.43 20.41
CA THR A 584 -17.89 -11.58 21.74
C THR A 584 -19.40 -11.83 21.68
N PHE A 585 -20.14 -11.18 20.76
CA PHE A 585 -21.54 -11.50 20.48
C PHE A 585 -21.71 -12.94 20.02
N ARG A 586 -20.88 -13.41 19.09
CA ARG A 586 -20.87 -14.79 18.62
C ARG A 586 -20.66 -15.78 19.78
N LYS A 587 -19.70 -15.49 20.66
CA LYS A 587 -19.44 -16.31 21.85
C LYS A 587 -20.65 -16.35 22.78
N ALA A 588 -21.23 -15.19 23.09
CA ALA A 588 -22.40 -15.09 23.95
C ALA A 588 -23.61 -15.85 23.39
N TYR A 589 -23.78 -15.86 22.06
CA TYR A 589 -24.80 -16.63 21.36
C TYR A 589 -24.56 -18.15 21.47
N HIS A 590 -23.35 -18.63 21.19
CA HIS A 590 -23.03 -20.06 21.27
C HIS A 590 -23.12 -20.61 22.71
N GLU A 591 -22.70 -19.83 23.71
CA GLU A 591 -22.83 -20.22 25.13
C GLU A 591 -24.29 -20.37 25.57
N HIS A 592 -25.20 -19.60 24.98
CA HIS A 592 -26.63 -19.72 25.27
C HIS A 592 -27.21 -21.02 24.70
N GLY A 593 -26.72 -21.45 23.54
CA GLY A 593 -27.22 -22.62 22.83
C GLY A 593 -26.51 -23.92 23.20
N LEU A 594 -26.42 -24.31 24.48
CA LEU A 594 -26.00 -25.64 25.03
C LEU A 594 -24.73 -26.34 24.48
N PHE A 595 -24.06 -25.83 23.45
CA PHE A 595 -22.86 -26.43 22.85
C PHE A 595 -21.61 -25.92 23.60
N SER A 596 -21.41 -26.50 24.78
CA SER A 596 -20.39 -26.09 25.77
C SER A 596 -18.92 -26.31 25.33
N GLU A 597 -18.66 -27.00 24.22
CA GLU A 597 -17.31 -27.53 23.94
C GLU A 597 -16.42 -26.62 23.07
N ALA A 598 -16.97 -25.60 22.41
CA ALA A 598 -16.22 -24.75 21.47
C ALA A 598 -15.59 -23.48 22.08
N ALA A 599 -15.74 -23.22 23.38
CA ALA A 599 -15.43 -21.92 23.99
C ALA A 599 -13.93 -21.60 24.22
N ARG A 600 -12.99 -22.45 23.79
CA ARG A 600 -11.55 -22.33 24.11
C ARG A 600 -10.68 -21.54 23.13
N LEU A 601 -11.21 -21.07 21.99
CA LEU A 601 -10.36 -20.65 20.86
C LEU A 601 -10.20 -19.14 20.60
N VAL A 602 -10.71 -18.26 21.47
CA VAL A 602 -10.52 -16.82 21.28
C VAL A 602 -9.67 -16.26 22.41
N SER A 603 -8.39 -16.00 22.09
CA SER A 603 -7.54 -15.16 22.92
C SER A 603 -8.18 -13.77 23.00
N PRO A 604 -8.37 -13.18 24.19
CA PRO A 604 -8.68 -11.76 24.32
C PRO A 604 -7.72 -10.96 23.44
N MET A 605 -8.23 -9.95 22.74
CA MET A 605 -7.37 -9.03 22.01
C MET A 605 -6.37 -8.45 23.01
N LYS A 606 -5.08 -8.76 22.82
CA LYS A 606 -4.04 -8.48 23.80
C LYS A 606 -3.63 -7.01 23.66
N TYR A 607 -4.44 -6.10 24.19
CA TYR A 607 -4.02 -4.72 24.42
C TYR A 607 -3.47 -4.59 25.84
N ASP A 608 -2.49 -3.71 26.02
CA ASP A 608 -1.90 -3.47 27.33
C ASP A 608 -2.89 -2.65 28.19
N SER A 609 -3.67 -3.35 29.01
CA SER A 609 -4.56 -2.72 30.00
C SER A 609 -3.81 -1.87 31.03
N GLN A 610 -2.47 -1.92 31.07
CA GLN A 610 -1.62 -1.13 31.95
C GLN A 610 -0.85 -0.02 31.22
N LEU A 611 -1.32 0.43 30.05
CA LEU A 611 -0.66 1.51 29.33
C LEU A 611 -0.47 2.75 30.24
N ASN A 612 0.80 3.08 30.52
CA ASN A 612 1.14 4.23 31.35
C ASN A 612 0.99 5.52 30.53
N THR A 613 -0.22 6.08 30.54
CA THR A 613 -0.56 7.29 29.78
C THR A 613 0.39 8.45 30.03
N SER A 614 0.85 8.69 31.27
CA SER A 614 1.79 9.77 31.54
C SER A 614 3.14 9.54 30.88
N SER A 615 3.64 8.29 30.87
CA SER A 615 4.89 7.93 30.20
C SER A 615 4.75 8.09 28.69
N THR A 616 3.67 7.57 28.10
CA THR A 616 3.44 7.65 26.65
C THR A 616 3.34 9.11 26.17
N ILE A 617 2.68 9.99 26.94
CA ILE A 617 2.60 11.42 26.62
C ILE A 617 3.99 12.07 26.68
N GLN A 618 4.83 11.69 27.65
CA GLN A 618 6.18 12.22 27.74
C GLN A 618 7.04 11.76 26.55
N ASP A 619 6.93 10.50 26.15
CA ASP A 619 7.61 9.97 24.97
C ASP A 619 7.17 10.71 23.70
N ILE A 620 5.87 10.96 23.53
CA ILE A 620 5.32 11.73 22.40
C ILE A 620 5.94 13.13 22.34
N LYS A 621 6.07 13.82 23.49
CA LYS A 621 6.70 15.15 23.56
C LYS A 621 8.17 15.10 23.16
N VAL A 622 8.92 14.09 23.61
CA VAL A 622 10.33 13.92 23.24
C VAL A 622 10.48 13.72 21.74
N LEU A 623 9.65 12.88 21.13
CA LEU A 623 9.65 12.66 19.68
C LEU A 623 9.24 13.92 18.91
N GLN A 624 8.30 14.72 19.43
CA GLN A 624 7.90 15.98 18.80
C GLN A 624 9.04 16.98 18.73
N VAL A 625 9.82 17.13 19.81
CA VAL A 625 10.99 18.02 19.82
C VAL A 625 12.02 17.57 18.77
N LYS A 626 12.22 16.26 18.61
CA LYS A 626 13.10 15.72 17.55
C LYS A 626 12.56 16.02 16.16
N LEU A 627 11.26 15.85 15.95
CA LEU A 627 10.60 16.15 14.69
C LEU A 627 10.78 17.62 14.28
N ASP A 628 10.59 18.54 15.23
CA ASP A 628 10.71 19.97 14.98
C ASP A 628 12.16 20.41 14.68
N ALA A 629 13.15 19.65 15.18
CA ALA A 629 14.57 19.92 14.96
C ALA A 629 15.15 19.29 13.67
N THR A 630 14.45 18.32 13.09
CA THR A 630 14.95 17.52 11.96
C THR A 630 14.64 18.20 10.64
N MET A 631 15.58 18.20 9.70
CA MET A 631 15.38 18.71 8.32
C MET A 631 15.31 17.60 7.26
N ASP A 632 15.74 16.38 7.59
CA ASP A 632 15.68 15.22 6.71
C ASP A 632 14.23 14.76 6.53
N GLY A 633 13.72 14.78 5.29
CA GLY A 633 12.33 14.48 5.00
C GLY A 633 11.93 13.03 5.31
N ASP A 634 12.87 12.08 5.26
CA ASP A 634 12.59 10.68 5.59
C ASP A 634 12.48 10.50 7.10
N GLU A 635 13.41 11.11 7.84
CA GLU A 635 13.41 11.14 9.30
C GLU A 635 12.16 11.84 9.86
N GLN A 636 11.80 13.01 9.31
CA GLN A 636 10.57 13.72 9.68
C GLN A 636 9.34 12.84 9.49
N ARG A 637 9.27 12.05 8.41
CA ARG A 637 8.15 11.12 8.17
C ARG A 637 8.12 9.99 9.19
N ALA A 638 9.25 9.35 9.45
CA ALA A 638 9.32 8.26 10.42
C ALA A 638 8.92 8.74 11.82
N LEU A 639 9.41 9.91 12.24
CA LEU A 639 9.01 10.56 13.50
C LEU A 639 7.52 10.93 13.50
N ALA A 640 6.99 11.44 12.39
CA ALA A 640 5.59 11.82 12.28
C ALA A 640 4.63 10.63 12.44
N GLU A 641 4.97 9.50 11.80
CA GLU A 641 4.23 8.26 11.94
C GLU A 641 4.32 7.69 13.35
N ASP A 642 5.50 7.69 13.98
CA ASP A 642 5.68 7.17 15.34
C ASP A 642 4.88 7.98 16.38
N ILE A 643 4.93 9.31 16.30
CA ILE A 643 4.15 10.18 17.17
C ILE A 643 2.66 9.92 16.98
N THR A 644 2.19 9.90 15.72
CA THR A 644 0.78 9.68 15.41
C THR A 644 0.32 8.29 15.84
N GLY A 645 1.11 7.25 15.56
CA GLY A 645 0.86 5.87 15.97
C GLY A 645 0.71 5.75 17.48
N LYS A 646 1.62 6.36 18.27
CA LYS A 646 1.53 6.38 19.74
C LYS A 646 0.27 7.11 20.24
N ILE A 647 -0.12 8.23 19.62
CA ILE A 647 -1.36 8.95 19.96
C ILE A 647 -2.58 8.05 19.71
N LEU A 648 -2.66 7.45 18.52
CA LEU A 648 -3.77 6.58 18.14
C LEU A 648 -3.84 5.34 19.03
N TRP A 649 -2.71 4.71 19.33
CA TRP A 649 -2.65 3.55 20.21
C TRP A 649 -3.08 3.88 21.64
N LEU A 650 -2.63 5.03 22.18
CA LEU A 650 -3.08 5.53 23.48
C LEU A 650 -4.60 5.66 23.56
N PHE A 651 -5.22 6.22 22.52
CA PHE A 651 -6.67 6.38 22.46
C PHE A 651 -7.41 5.08 22.24
N TRP A 652 -6.85 4.20 21.40
CA TRP A 652 -7.36 2.86 21.20
C TRP A 652 -7.45 2.07 22.51
N CYS A 653 -6.35 2.00 23.28
CA CYS A 653 -6.34 1.30 24.56
C CYS A 653 -7.37 1.85 25.54
N GLY A 654 -7.52 3.17 25.61
CA GLY A 654 -8.51 3.82 26.47
C GLY A 654 -9.96 3.52 26.08
N ILE A 655 -10.25 3.50 24.77
CA ILE A 655 -11.55 3.11 24.24
C ILE A 655 -11.82 1.63 24.54
N CYS A 656 -10.87 0.73 24.24
CA CYS A 656 -11.00 -0.70 24.51
C CYS A 656 -11.25 -0.99 25.98
N ALA A 657 -10.57 -0.31 26.90
CA ALA A 657 -10.79 -0.47 28.33
C ALA A 657 -12.23 -0.08 28.75
N GLU A 658 -12.78 1.00 28.20
CA GLU A 658 -14.17 1.39 28.47
C GLU A 658 -15.18 0.43 27.80
N VAL A 659 -14.88 -0.07 26.60
CA VAL A 659 -15.72 -1.08 25.93
C VAL A 659 -15.74 -2.37 26.74
N ASP A 660 -14.60 -2.89 27.18
CA ASP A 660 -14.55 -4.12 27.98
C ASP A 660 -15.23 -3.96 29.35
N GLU A 661 -15.34 -2.73 29.87
CA GLU A 661 -16.13 -2.42 31.07
C GLU A 661 -17.65 -2.46 30.81
N LEU A 662 -18.09 -1.91 29.67
CA LEU A 662 -19.50 -1.73 29.33
C LEU A 662 -20.13 -2.96 28.66
N PHE A 663 -19.36 -3.62 27.79
CA PHE A 663 -19.85 -4.65 26.89
C PHE A 663 -20.41 -5.88 27.62
N PRO A 664 -19.77 -6.43 28.67
CA PRO A 664 -20.34 -7.55 29.42
C PRO A 664 -21.68 -7.21 30.06
N LYS A 665 -21.89 -5.95 30.48
CA LYS A 665 -23.17 -5.49 31.05
C LYS A 665 -24.27 -5.52 29.99
N VAL A 666 -23.97 -5.07 28.77
CA VAL A 666 -24.89 -5.11 27.62
C VAL A 666 -25.25 -6.55 27.23
N VAL A 667 -24.25 -7.42 27.07
CA VAL A 667 -24.46 -8.83 26.71
C VAL A 667 -25.31 -9.55 27.77
N ASN A 668 -25.00 -9.32 29.05
CA ASN A 668 -25.77 -9.92 30.15
C ASN A 668 -27.22 -9.43 30.20
N TYR A 669 -27.47 -8.17 29.85
CA TYR A 669 -28.83 -7.64 29.74
C TYR A 669 -29.61 -8.34 28.61
N ILE A 670 -29.06 -8.38 27.40
CA ILE A 670 -29.70 -9.03 26.24
C ILE A 670 -30.00 -10.51 26.50
N ARG A 671 -29.08 -11.19 27.19
CA ARG A 671 -29.26 -12.58 27.60
C ARG A 671 -30.46 -12.77 28.52
N ARG A 672 -30.68 -11.86 29.48
CA ARG A 672 -31.83 -11.93 30.41
C ARG A 672 -33.16 -11.66 29.72
N GLU A 673 -33.15 -10.79 28.73
CA GLU A 673 -34.33 -10.44 27.93
C GLU A 673 -34.65 -11.48 26.83
N GLU A 674 -33.92 -12.61 26.77
CA GLU A 674 -34.14 -13.73 25.84
C GLU A 674 -34.13 -13.34 24.34
N ILE A 675 -33.55 -12.19 23.99
CA ILE A 675 -33.46 -11.65 22.62
C ILE A 675 -32.10 -11.90 21.96
N ILE A 676 -31.40 -12.96 22.36
CA ILE A 676 -30.04 -13.30 21.90
C ILE A 676 -29.97 -13.55 20.38
N GLN A 677 -31.07 -13.98 19.76
CA GLN A 677 -31.15 -14.22 18.32
C GLN A 677 -30.93 -12.93 17.50
N GLY A 678 -31.33 -11.77 18.04
CA GLY A 678 -31.09 -10.48 17.39
C GLY A 678 -29.61 -10.13 17.30
N LEU A 679 -28.79 -10.54 18.29
CA LEU A 679 -27.33 -10.39 18.22
C LEU A 679 -26.72 -11.31 17.16
N ALA A 680 -27.28 -12.49 16.94
CA ALA A 680 -26.82 -13.39 15.88
C ALA A 680 -27.03 -12.77 14.50
N GLU A 681 -28.17 -12.09 14.27
CA GLU A 681 -28.41 -11.35 13.03
C GLU A 681 -27.43 -10.18 12.85
N ILE A 682 -27.13 -9.43 13.92
CA ILE A 682 -26.11 -8.36 13.89
C ILE A 682 -24.73 -8.93 13.52
N TYR A 683 -24.36 -10.07 14.11
CA TYR A 683 -23.11 -10.76 13.81
C TYR A 683 -23.02 -11.29 12.37
N GLN A 684 -24.14 -11.74 11.80
CA GLN A 684 -24.19 -12.25 10.42
C GLN A 684 -23.97 -11.14 9.37
N ILE A 685 -24.11 -9.87 9.76
CA ILE A 685 -23.76 -8.75 8.92
C ILE A 685 -22.23 -8.65 8.89
N ASN A 686 -21.63 -9.30 7.90
CA ASN A 686 -20.20 -9.17 7.63
C ASN A 686 -19.94 -7.85 6.90
N PRO A 687 -19.34 -6.83 7.54
CA PRO A 687 -18.84 -5.70 6.79
C PRO A 687 -17.77 -6.18 5.81
N SER A 688 -17.88 -5.76 4.55
CA SER A 688 -16.73 -5.82 3.65
C SER A 688 -15.66 -4.87 4.21
N PRO A 689 -14.43 -5.32 4.49
CA PRO A 689 -13.37 -4.51 5.06
C PRO A 689 -12.73 -3.61 4.00
N ASP A 690 -13.54 -2.86 3.26
CA ASP A 690 -13.05 -1.90 2.27
C ASP A 690 -12.68 -0.59 2.97
N LEU A 691 -11.64 -0.68 3.79
CA LEU A 691 -11.02 0.47 4.43
C LEU A 691 -10.34 1.32 3.36
N GLY A 692 -10.58 2.63 3.40
CA GLY A 692 -9.83 3.57 2.57
C GLY A 692 -8.32 3.50 2.87
N TYR A 693 -7.50 3.88 1.89
CA TYR A 693 -6.03 3.82 1.98
C TYR A 693 -5.46 4.54 3.20
N ASP A 694 -5.97 5.74 3.50
CA ASP A 694 -5.52 6.51 4.65
C ASP A 694 -5.92 5.85 5.96
N GLN A 695 -7.09 5.20 5.99
CA GLN A 695 -7.56 4.49 7.17
C GLN A 695 -6.70 3.25 7.48
N MET A 696 -6.36 2.48 6.44
CA MET A 696 -5.43 1.35 6.53
C MET A 696 -4.04 1.79 7.02
N HIS A 697 -3.58 2.94 6.57
CA HIS A 697 -2.32 3.51 6.99
C HIS A 697 -2.33 3.92 8.48
N LEU A 698 -3.37 4.64 8.92
CA LEU A 698 -3.54 5.01 10.33
C LEU A 698 -3.65 3.78 11.23
N GLN A 699 -4.39 2.76 10.80
CA GLN A 699 -4.49 1.48 11.51
C GLN A 699 -3.13 0.80 11.62
N ARG A 700 -2.34 0.76 10.54
CA ARG A 700 -0.98 0.18 10.56
C ARG A 700 -0.08 0.89 11.58
N ILE A 701 0.04 2.22 11.53
CA ILE A 701 0.94 2.95 12.45
C ILE A 701 0.47 2.85 13.91
N MET A 702 -0.85 2.75 14.13
CA MET A 702 -1.42 2.47 15.46
C MET A 702 -1.00 1.09 15.97
N LEU A 703 -1.06 0.05 15.13
CA LEU A 703 -0.65 -1.30 15.49
C LEU A 703 0.87 -1.44 15.65
N ASP A 704 1.67 -0.75 14.83
CA ASP A 704 3.13 -0.68 14.98
C ASP A 704 3.48 -0.10 16.36
N ALA A 705 2.83 0.99 16.77
CA ALA A 705 3.01 1.57 18.10
C ALA A 705 2.59 0.60 19.22
N GLY A 706 1.50 -0.15 19.04
CA GLY A 706 1.07 -1.18 19.99
C GLY A 706 2.01 -2.38 20.11
N ALA A 707 2.77 -2.67 19.05
CA ALA A 707 3.84 -3.65 19.06
C ALA A 707 5.18 -3.10 19.58
N ASN A 708 5.21 -1.84 20.04
CA ASN A 708 6.42 -1.08 20.39
C ASN A 708 7.44 -0.99 19.24
N THR A 709 6.98 -1.05 17.99
CA THR A 709 7.82 -0.82 16.83
C THR A 709 7.91 0.68 16.57
N SER A 710 9.11 1.24 16.72
CA SER A 710 9.41 2.63 16.32
C SER A 710 10.05 2.64 14.94
N LYS A 711 9.38 3.24 13.97
CA LYS A 711 9.93 3.42 12.62
C LYS A 711 11.11 4.37 12.62
N TYR A 712 11.09 5.38 13.48
CA TYR A 712 12.24 6.25 13.66
C TYR A 712 13.47 5.45 14.11
N GLN A 713 13.31 4.54 15.09
CA GLN A 713 14.41 3.69 15.52
C GLN A 713 14.90 2.76 14.41
N LEU A 714 13.98 2.09 13.70
CA LEU A 714 14.33 1.24 12.56
C LEU A 714 15.05 2.02 11.45
N TRP A 715 14.68 3.28 11.21
CA TRP A 715 15.35 4.15 10.26
C TRP A 715 16.77 4.52 10.73
N LEU A 716 16.96 4.82 12.01
CA LEU A 716 18.29 5.07 12.58
C LEU A 716 19.19 3.84 12.47
N ASP A 717 18.67 2.67 12.85
CA ASP A 717 19.41 1.41 12.83
C ASP A 717 19.89 1.09 11.39
N ASN A 718 19.00 1.24 10.42
CA ASN A 718 19.34 1.03 9.00
C ASN A 718 20.40 2.03 8.48
N ARG A 719 20.39 3.29 8.93
CA ARG A 719 21.46 4.26 8.57
C ARG A 719 22.78 3.96 9.24
N LEU A 720 22.78 3.32 10.40
CA LEU A 720 24.00 2.87 11.06
C LEU A 720 24.61 1.68 10.31
N GLU A 721 23.78 0.76 9.82
CA GLU A 721 24.21 -0.36 8.96
C GLU A 721 24.72 0.11 7.59
N SER A 722 24.10 1.15 7.02
CA SER A 722 24.48 1.68 5.70
C SER A 722 25.73 2.54 5.73
N LYS A 723 26.26 2.92 6.90
CA LYS A 723 27.56 3.60 6.95
C LYS A 723 28.58 2.57 6.49
N PRO A 724 29.29 2.79 5.37
CA PRO A 724 30.34 1.88 4.94
C PRO A 724 31.35 1.83 6.08
N GLY A 725 31.28 0.76 6.88
CA GLY A 725 32.24 0.49 7.92
C GLY A 725 33.58 0.47 7.23
N GLY A 726 34.43 1.46 7.53
CA GLY A 726 35.78 1.53 7.02
C GLY A 726 36.38 0.14 7.16
N GLN A 727 36.81 -0.42 6.02
CA GLN A 727 37.32 -1.78 5.89
C GLN A 727 37.96 -2.23 7.20
N VAL A 728 37.23 -3.03 7.99
CA VAL A 728 37.88 -3.88 8.96
C VAL A 728 38.57 -4.88 8.07
N GLN A 729 39.86 -4.64 7.78
CA GLN A 729 40.75 -5.62 7.20
C GLN A 729 40.71 -6.83 8.13
N THR A 730 39.79 -7.75 7.85
CA THR A 730 39.87 -9.11 8.33
C THR A 730 41.06 -9.70 7.59
N GLY A 731 42.25 -9.52 8.17
CA GLY A 731 43.44 -10.26 7.81
C GLY A 731 43.13 -11.74 7.98
N ALA A 732 42.63 -12.37 6.91
CA ALA A 732 42.62 -13.80 6.80
C ALA A 732 44.10 -14.23 6.74
N PRO A 733 44.58 -15.09 7.66
CA PRO A 733 45.91 -15.65 7.53
C PRO A 733 45.90 -16.53 6.28
N HIS A 734 46.77 -16.21 5.32
CA HIS A 734 47.09 -17.12 4.22
C HIS A 734 47.65 -18.41 4.82
N CYS A 735 46.91 -19.51 4.65
CA CYS A 735 47.44 -20.87 4.65
C CYS A 735 47.72 -21.27 3.20
#